data_AF-A0A2D8A5K6-F1
#
_entry.id   AF-A0A2D8A5K6-F1
#
_cell.length_a   1.000
_cell.length_b   1.000
_cell.length_c   1.000
_cell.angle_alpha   90.00
_cell.angle_beta   90.00
_cell.angle_gamma   90.00
#
_symmetry.space_group_name_H-M   'P 1'
#
loop_
_entity.id
_entity.type
_entity.pdbx_description
1 polymer ?
#
loop_
_entity_poly.entity_id
_entity_poly.type
_entity_poly.pdbx_seq_one_letter_code
_entity_poly.pdbx_strand_id
1 'polypeptide(L)'
;MPDDDNNLNIQYPPSRPIKIRSRNKRRILRYLAERSSTVSEVAIATGIRVPHASAEIRRLRNDTLLDSDMPSGSRGGRLHLTENGWRVLKLDELAMASEAKTISMEERGYCILFRDGPNLLLGLTGSPDSPLLPIPDRPPEKLGGEGFSSGTKGVPWSWAVFTERSPRWVDLSTNEFKSAPPVYDREKIETFSESKSIIGIIRARLLDEERPIAIAPGEWFSAPDHRPKPPLPEESMHRGNWTLAKCHEMSPDIRPSSTIVAVVSEKLPRTMLLKAAKSGSLIIADLTGFESNSDKLPLESLDHWISIAHPRLSEAERNRRCQALKDRISGTRRARTEDSTWRRFRQDWGNSEFSSSSNHPRLLDTRSLGKAASESLTRWALSNDENPPLVIDVPDNISDDLANSISTNPNVRMVLTERNLEPFSGMDSVRIDHLRPLPWMVLSTKGGREVPIRIVDPILHSPDTHQIPLSKEKDSHITNELKALASSIDDKEYQSMVRSAISQYPEGNEDWANRMEARYPVAAWIASPPRSRWPRWQRLSSRLNPEWLIILDFDHLPLEGLSEVADVAPQSVLEVFSVEFTRLLRTDQNTALKSRPTIDPRNATRGSSWVASQLLANSAWLPESFHDDLIEWSLGVWLAHPPIKSINTIQGLVWLFSSSERVSEDKEISILKKILSKASQLPLDHDMRSWAILDRVTPKNI
;
A
#
# COMPACT_ATOMS: atom_id res chain seq x y z
N MET A 1 -44.32 -23.86 -27.86
CA MET A 1 -43.99 -25.18 -27.28
C MET A 1 -42.49 -25.23 -27.18
N PRO A 2 -41.93 -25.61 -26.02
CA PRO A 2 -40.68 -25.06 -25.54
C PRO A 2 -39.49 -25.77 -26.19
N ASP A 3 -38.57 -24.97 -26.73
CA ASP A 3 -37.22 -25.39 -27.07
C ASP A 3 -36.30 -25.13 -25.87
N ASP A 4 -35.52 -26.16 -25.56
CA ASP A 4 -34.48 -26.22 -24.55
C ASP A 4 -33.35 -25.24 -24.86
N ASP A 5 -33.22 -24.15 -24.09
CA ASP A 5 -31.98 -23.38 -24.03
C ASP A 5 -31.18 -23.78 -22.79
N ASN A 6 -30.16 -24.58 -23.06
CA ASN A 6 -29.16 -25.07 -22.13
C ASN A 6 -28.46 -23.91 -21.39
N ASN A 7 -28.60 -23.93 -20.06
CA ASN A 7 -27.63 -23.38 -19.13
C ASN A 7 -26.24 -23.98 -19.41
N LEU A 8 -25.41 -23.32 -20.20
CA LEU A 8 -23.96 -23.55 -20.23
C LEU A 8 -23.31 -22.91 -18.99
N ASN A 9 -23.75 -23.37 -17.83
CA ASN A 9 -22.93 -23.37 -16.65
C ASN A 9 -21.85 -24.43 -16.95
N ILE A 10 -20.60 -24.04 -17.20
CA ILE A 10 -19.48 -24.99 -17.17
C ILE A 10 -19.31 -25.39 -15.70
N GLN A 11 -20.25 -26.21 -15.21
CA GLN A 11 -20.13 -26.97 -13.99
C GLN A 11 -19.14 -28.09 -14.32
N TYR A 12 -17.89 -27.89 -13.92
CA TYR A 12 -17.03 -29.04 -13.68
C TYR A 12 -17.80 -29.98 -12.75
N PRO A 13 -17.89 -31.29 -13.05
CA PRO A 13 -18.59 -32.23 -12.18
C PRO A 13 -18.05 -32.11 -10.75
N PRO A 14 -18.87 -32.32 -9.71
CA PRO A 14 -18.45 -32.18 -8.32
C PRO A 14 -17.20 -33.04 -8.12
N SER A 15 -16.08 -32.36 -7.90
CA SER A 15 -14.78 -32.99 -7.96
C SER A 15 -14.60 -33.75 -6.66
N ARG A 16 -14.76 -35.08 -6.69
CA ARG A 16 -14.55 -35.91 -5.50
C ARG A 16 -13.17 -35.58 -4.91
N PRO A 17 -13.07 -35.25 -3.60
CA PRO A 17 -11.79 -34.98 -2.97
C PRO A 17 -10.83 -36.17 -3.11
N ILE A 18 -9.55 -35.92 -3.41
CA ILE A 18 -8.54 -36.98 -3.62
C ILE A 18 -7.33 -36.70 -2.75
N LYS A 19 -7.04 -37.61 -1.81
CA LYS A 19 -5.90 -37.49 -0.91
C LYS A 19 -4.60 -37.99 -1.55
N ILE A 20 -3.56 -37.16 -1.53
CA ILE A 20 -2.20 -37.53 -1.90
C ILE A 20 -1.59 -38.39 -0.79
N ARG A 21 -1.26 -39.64 -1.10
CA ARG A 21 -0.71 -40.58 -0.11
C ARG A 21 0.80 -40.37 0.13
N SER A 22 1.55 -39.94 -0.88
CA SER A 22 3.00 -39.71 -0.78
C SER A 22 3.30 -38.35 -0.13
N ARG A 23 3.98 -38.37 1.02
CA ARG A 23 4.44 -37.15 1.72
C ARG A 23 5.38 -36.32 0.84
N ASN A 24 6.31 -36.97 0.13
CA ASN A 24 7.27 -36.30 -0.74
C ASN A 24 6.58 -35.64 -1.94
N LYS A 25 5.61 -36.33 -2.57
CA LYS A 25 4.77 -35.77 -3.64
C LYS A 25 4.07 -34.49 -3.16
N ARG A 26 3.43 -34.54 -1.99
CA ARG A 26 2.74 -33.37 -1.42
C ARG A 26 3.71 -32.21 -1.14
N ARG A 27 4.86 -32.48 -0.51
CA ARG A 27 5.89 -31.46 -0.21
C ARG A 27 6.36 -30.73 -1.47
N ILE A 28 6.68 -31.48 -2.52
CA ILE A 28 7.14 -30.93 -3.80
C ILE A 28 6.04 -30.09 -4.44
N LEU A 29 4.82 -30.61 -4.55
CA LEU A 29 3.70 -29.89 -5.16
C LEU A 29 3.37 -28.60 -4.42
N ARG A 30 3.39 -28.59 -3.09
CA ARG A 30 3.13 -27.37 -2.30
C ARG A 30 4.23 -26.33 -2.41
N TYR A 31 5.50 -26.75 -2.38
CA TYR A 31 6.61 -25.83 -2.57
C TYR A 31 6.56 -25.16 -3.95
N LEU A 32 6.27 -25.94 -4.99
CA LEU A 32 6.11 -25.43 -6.37
C LEU A 32 4.81 -24.63 -6.60
N ALA A 33 3.85 -24.71 -5.68
CA ALA A 33 2.67 -23.86 -5.70
C ALA A 33 2.97 -22.42 -5.28
N GLU A 34 4.06 -22.20 -4.54
CA GLU A 34 4.47 -20.85 -4.09
C GLU A 34 5.40 -20.16 -5.09
N ARG A 35 6.26 -20.93 -5.77
CA ARG A 35 7.26 -20.39 -6.70
C ARG A 35 7.76 -21.45 -7.68
N SER A 36 8.21 -21.01 -8.85
CA SER A 36 9.01 -21.86 -9.73
C SER A 36 10.43 -22.01 -9.20
N SER A 37 11.01 -23.19 -9.31
CA SER A 37 12.32 -23.49 -8.71
C SER A 37 13.05 -24.61 -9.42
N THR A 38 14.37 -24.65 -9.28
CA THR A 38 15.21 -25.74 -9.78
C THR A 38 15.10 -26.99 -8.90
N VAL A 39 15.51 -28.15 -9.43
CA VAL A 39 15.52 -29.42 -8.69
C VAL A 39 16.30 -29.31 -7.36
N SER A 40 17.43 -28.62 -7.37
CA SER A 40 18.28 -28.46 -6.18
C SER A 40 17.60 -27.61 -5.11
N GLU A 41 16.97 -26.50 -5.50
CA GLU A 41 16.22 -25.63 -4.59
C GLU A 41 15.02 -26.37 -3.97
N VAL A 42 14.27 -27.13 -4.78
CA VAL A 42 13.17 -27.98 -4.30
C VAL A 42 13.66 -28.99 -3.28
N ALA A 43 14.79 -29.66 -3.56
CA ALA A 43 15.38 -30.65 -2.66
C ALA A 43 15.76 -30.04 -1.30
N ILE A 44 16.41 -28.88 -1.33
CA ILE A 44 16.80 -28.12 -0.12
C ILE A 44 15.56 -27.70 0.67
N ALA A 45 14.60 -27.03 0.01
CA ALA A 45 13.43 -26.47 0.68
C ALA A 45 12.48 -27.54 1.25
N THR A 46 12.40 -28.71 0.61
CA THR A 46 11.57 -29.83 1.09
C THR A 46 12.28 -30.77 2.08
N GLY A 47 13.58 -30.56 2.30
CA GLY A 47 14.43 -31.43 3.11
C GLY A 47 14.59 -32.84 2.52
N ILE A 48 14.39 -33.00 1.21
CA ILE A 48 14.51 -34.29 0.50
C ILE A 48 15.89 -34.34 -0.14
N ARG A 49 16.65 -35.43 0.07
CA ARG A 49 17.95 -35.60 -0.60
C ARG A 49 17.80 -35.53 -2.12
N VAL A 50 18.70 -34.80 -2.79
CA VAL A 50 18.64 -34.50 -4.23
C VAL A 50 18.32 -35.72 -5.12
N PRO A 51 18.91 -36.92 -4.94
CA PRO A 51 18.57 -38.08 -5.76
C PRO A 51 17.11 -38.52 -5.67
N HIS A 52 16.52 -38.47 -4.46
CA HIS A 52 15.13 -38.84 -4.22
C HIS A 52 14.17 -37.76 -4.73
N ALA A 53 14.51 -36.48 -4.53
CA ALA A 53 13.74 -35.37 -5.08
C ALA A 53 13.70 -35.45 -6.62
N SER A 54 14.85 -35.69 -7.26
CA SER A 54 14.96 -35.86 -8.71
C SER A 54 14.11 -37.03 -9.23
N ALA A 55 14.16 -38.18 -8.56
CA ALA A 55 13.35 -39.34 -8.93
C ALA A 55 11.84 -39.08 -8.80
N GLU A 56 11.40 -38.43 -7.72
CA GLU A 56 9.99 -38.10 -7.52
C GLU A 56 9.53 -37.02 -8.53
N ILE A 57 10.35 -35.99 -8.80
CA ILE A 57 10.06 -34.97 -9.83
C ILE A 57 9.89 -35.62 -11.21
N ARG A 58 10.73 -36.60 -11.57
CA ARG A 58 10.56 -37.37 -12.83
C ARG A 58 9.22 -38.09 -12.88
N ARG A 59 8.78 -38.71 -11.78
CA ARG A 59 7.46 -39.35 -11.69
C ARG A 59 6.34 -38.33 -11.84
N LEU A 60 6.43 -37.18 -11.17
CA LEU A 60 5.43 -36.12 -11.26
C LEU A 60 5.32 -35.50 -12.65
N ARG A 61 6.43 -35.42 -13.38
CA ARG A 61 6.43 -35.01 -14.80
C ARG A 61 5.76 -36.05 -15.69
N ASN A 62 6.04 -37.34 -15.47
CA ASN A 62 5.37 -38.43 -16.18
C ASN A 62 3.86 -38.46 -15.89
N ASP A 63 3.45 -38.11 -14.67
CA ASP A 63 2.04 -37.94 -14.27
C ASP A 63 1.40 -36.64 -14.81
N THR A 64 2.13 -35.86 -15.64
CA THR A 64 1.73 -34.54 -16.18
C THR A 64 1.36 -33.51 -15.12
N LEU A 65 1.90 -33.61 -13.90
CA LEU A 65 1.64 -32.68 -12.79
C LEU A 65 2.64 -31.52 -12.73
N LEU A 66 3.83 -31.73 -13.30
CA LEU A 66 4.92 -30.76 -13.34
C LEU A 66 5.39 -30.57 -14.77
N ASP A 67 5.80 -29.34 -15.07
CA ASP A 67 6.51 -29.01 -16.30
C ASP A 67 7.75 -28.15 -16.01
N SER A 68 8.55 -27.88 -17.04
CA SER A 68 9.84 -27.21 -16.97
C SER A 68 10.05 -26.29 -18.13
N ASP A 69 10.49 -25.07 -17.85
CA ASP A 69 10.79 -24.03 -18.87
C ASP A 69 11.87 -24.47 -19.87
N MET A 70 12.66 -25.48 -19.50
CA MET A 70 13.74 -26.04 -20.31
C MET A 70 13.54 -27.55 -20.55
N PRO A 71 14.06 -28.09 -21.68
CA PRO A 71 13.99 -29.51 -21.97
C PRO A 71 14.68 -30.37 -20.89
N SER A 72 14.14 -31.57 -20.70
CA SER A 72 14.63 -32.55 -19.72
C SER A 72 16.14 -32.79 -19.84
N GLY A 73 16.87 -32.62 -18.73
CA GLY A 73 18.32 -32.81 -18.66
C GLY A 73 19.16 -31.52 -18.77
N SER A 74 18.53 -30.40 -19.14
CA SER A 74 19.17 -29.09 -19.14
C SER A 74 19.40 -28.60 -17.71
N ARG A 75 20.61 -28.11 -17.41
CA ARG A 75 20.89 -27.48 -16.11
C ARG A 75 20.15 -26.15 -16.01
N GLY A 76 19.58 -25.87 -14.83
CA GLY A 76 18.93 -24.59 -14.54
C GLY A 76 17.45 -24.48 -14.93
N GLY A 77 16.83 -25.54 -15.45
CA GLY A 77 15.38 -25.54 -15.73
C GLY A 77 14.56 -25.31 -14.47
N ARG A 78 13.68 -24.30 -14.48
CA ARG A 78 12.74 -24.02 -13.40
C ARG A 78 11.49 -24.87 -13.60
N LEU A 79 11.08 -25.53 -12.53
CA LEU A 79 9.90 -26.37 -12.48
C LEU A 79 8.69 -25.54 -12.08
N HIS A 80 7.54 -25.82 -12.68
CA HIS A 80 6.26 -25.25 -12.30
C HIS A 80 5.16 -26.30 -12.33
N LEU A 81 4.07 -26.04 -11.60
CA LEU A 81 2.87 -26.89 -11.64
C LEU A 81 2.17 -26.71 -13.00
N THR A 82 1.68 -27.81 -13.57
CA THR A 82 0.71 -27.77 -14.66
C THR A 82 -0.69 -27.51 -14.13
N GLU A 83 -1.67 -27.24 -14.99
CA GLU A 83 -3.08 -27.15 -14.60
C GLU A 83 -3.55 -28.41 -13.87
N ASN A 84 -3.12 -29.59 -14.35
CA ASN A 84 -3.40 -30.87 -13.69
C ASN A 84 -2.73 -30.97 -12.31
N GLY A 85 -1.49 -30.50 -12.17
CA GLY A 85 -0.79 -30.40 -10.89
C GLY A 85 -1.54 -29.53 -9.87
N TRP A 86 -1.99 -28.35 -10.31
CA TRP A 86 -2.82 -27.45 -9.51
C TRP A 86 -4.14 -28.10 -9.09
N ARG A 87 -4.82 -28.78 -10.01
CA ARG A 87 -6.08 -29.49 -9.75
C ARG A 87 -5.88 -30.59 -8.69
N VAL A 88 -4.87 -31.43 -8.84
CA VAL A 88 -4.56 -32.50 -7.87
C VAL A 88 -4.24 -31.95 -6.49
N LEU A 89 -3.48 -30.85 -6.42
CA LEU A 89 -3.18 -30.18 -5.15
C LEU A 89 -4.44 -29.62 -4.49
N LYS A 90 -5.33 -28.97 -5.25
CA LYS A 90 -6.62 -28.47 -4.75
C LYS A 90 -7.51 -29.60 -4.22
N LEU A 91 -7.55 -30.75 -4.90
CA LEU A 91 -8.32 -31.92 -4.46
C LEU A 91 -7.79 -32.55 -3.15
N ASP A 92 -6.46 -32.52 -2.93
CA ASP A 92 -5.85 -32.97 -1.67
C ASP A 92 -6.19 -32.03 -0.51
N GLU A 93 -6.19 -30.73 -0.76
CA GLU A 93 -6.56 -29.71 0.23
C GLU A 93 -8.05 -29.78 0.60
N LEU A 94 -8.92 -30.00 -0.39
CA LEU A 94 -10.34 -30.27 -0.18
C LEU A 94 -10.55 -31.52 0.69
N ALA A 95 -9.81 -32.61 0.40
CA ALA A 95 -9.93 -33.84 1.18
C ALA A 95 -9.55 -33.62 2.66
N MET A 96 -8.53 -32.80 2.94
CA MET A 96 -8.16 -32.44 4.31
C MET A 96 -9.21 -31.55 4.97
N ALA A 97 -9.81 -30.62 4.23
CA ALA A 97 -10.87 -29.76 4.75
C ALA A 97 -12.13 -30.57 5.11
N SER A 98 -12.52 -31.56 4.30
CA SER A 98 -13.65 -32.44 4.61
C SER A 98 -13.40 -33.36 5.81
N GLU A 99 -12.14 -33.66 6.14
CA GLU A 99 -11.75 -34.46 7.32
C GLU A 99 -11.79 -33.63 8.63
N ALA A 100 -11.78 -32.30 8.55
CA ALA A 100 -11.84 -31.45 9.73
C ALA A 100 -13.20 -31.61 10.42
N LYS A 101 -13.18 -32.03 11.69
CA LYS A 101 -14.39 -32.25 12.49
C LYS A 101 -15.19 -30.95 12.63
N THR A 102 -16.52 -31.09 12.68
CA THR A 102 -17.56 -30.09 13.04
C THR A 102 -17.06 -28.65 13.14
N ILE A 103 -17.38 -27.83 12.14
CA ILE A 103 -17.07 -26.40 12.10
C ILE A 103 -17.55 -25.75 13.41
N SER A 104 -16.62 -25.18 14.17
CA SER A 104 -16.94 -24.45 15.41
C SER A 104 -17.70 -23.17 15.09
N MET A 105 -18.77 -22.88 15.84
CA MET A 105 -19.56 -21.64 15.70
C MET A 105 -18.98 -20.45 16.50
N GLU A 106 -17.81 -20.61 17.12
CA GLU A 106 -17.11 -19.52 17.79
C GLU A 106 -16.63 -18.44 16.79
N GLU A 107 -16.54 -17.18 17.23
CA GLU A 107 -16.19 -16.06 16.33
C GLU A 107 -14.83 -16.28 15.70
N ARG A 108 -14.75 -16.18 14.36
CA ARG A 108 -13.52 -16.25 13.57
C ARG A 108 -12.60 -17.40 14.02
N GLY A 109 -13.15 -18.60 14.04
CA GLY A 109 -12.41 -19.82 14.28
C GLY A 109 -11.40 -20.09 13.17
N TYR A 110 -10.21 -20.51 13.60
CA TYR A 110 -9.13 -21.01 12.78
C TYR A 110 -8.95 -22.50 13.05
N CYS A 111 -8.57 -23.27 12.04
CA CYS A 111 -8.30 -24.69 12.17
C CYS A 111 -7.00 -25.04 11.44
N ILE A 112 -6.14 -25.84 12.06
CA ILE A 112 -5.00 -26.42 11.35
C ILE A 112 -5.52 -27.64 10.60
N LEU A 113 -5.76 -27.53 9.29
CA LEU A 113 -6.19 -28.67 8.47
C LEU A 113 -5.03 -29.65 8.23
N PHE A 114 -3.82 -29.11 8.10
CA PHE A 114 -2.62 -29.90 7.95
C PHE A 114 -1.37 -29.13 8.33
N ARG A 115 -0.36 -29.84 8.82
CA ARG A 115 0.96 -29.31 9.14
C ARG A 115 2.08 -30.22 8.62
N ASP A 116 3.11 -29.61 8.06
CA ASP A 116 4.38 -30.28 7.74
C ASP A 116 5.56 -29.33 7.89
N GLY A 117 6.26 -29.46 9.02
CA GLY A 117 7.29 -28.51 9.43
C GLY A 117 6.69 -27.10 9.63
N PRO A 118 7.27 -26.05 9.00
CA PRO A 118 6.73 -24.69 9.07
C PRO A 118 5.52 -24.46 8.16
N ASN A 119 5.22 -25.37 7.23
CA ASN A 119 4.14 -25.19 6.26
C ASN A 119 2.81 -25.66 6.84
N LEU A 120 1.80 -24.80 6.76
CA LEU A 120 0.46 -24.99 7.30
C LEU A 120 -0.59 -24.88 6.18
N LEU A 121 -1.63 -25.71 6.30
CA LEU A 121 -2.90 -25.51 5.63
C LEU A 121 -3.92 -25.15 6.70
N LEU A 122 -4.56 -24.00 6.56
CA LEU A 122 -5.49 -23.46 7.53
C LEU A 122 -6.91 -23.44 6.99
N GLY A 123 -7.85 -23.73 7.88
CA GLY A 123 -9.28 -23.57 7.70
C GLY A 123 -9.76 -22.32 8.45
N LEU A 124 -10.68 -21.58 7.85
CA LEU A 124 -11.17 -20.29 8.31
C LEU A 124 -12.69 -20.28 8.28
N THR A 125 -13.33 -19.73 9.32
CA THR A 125 -14.78 -19.42 9.27
C THR A 125 -15.09 -18.01 8.79
N GLY A 126 -14.10 -17.10 8.78
CA GLY A 126 -14.26 -15.71 8.36
C GLY A 126 -13.05 -15.18 7.59
N SER A 127 -13.24 -14.09 6.84
CA SER A 127 -12.14 -13.42 6.13
C SER A 127 -11.14 -12.84 7.13
N PRO A 128 -9.82 -13.09 6.95
CA PRO A 128 -8.81 -12.57 7.86
C PRO A 128 -8.49 -11.10 7.61
N ASP A 129 -8.37 -10.33 8.69
CA ASP A 129 -8.08 -8.88 8.63
C ASP A 129 -6.60 -8.57 8.31
N SER A 130 -5.70 -9.53 8.54
CA SER A 130 -4.25 -9.38 8.36
C SER A 130 -3.66 -10.58 7.64
N PRO A 131 -2.53 -10.41 6.91
CA PRO A 131 -1.81 -11.55 6.34
C PRO A 131 -1.00 -12.36 7.35
N LEU A 132 -0.92 -11.89 8.61
CA LEU A 132 -0.36 -12.63 9.71
C LEU A 132 -1.48 -13.21 10.58
N LEU A 133 -1.24 -14.40 11.11
CA LEU A 133 -2.13 -15.06 12.06
C LEU A 133 -1.32 -15.62 13.23
N PRO A 134 -1.67 -15.31 14.49
CA PRO A 134 -1.10 -16.00 15.64
C PRO A 134 -1.68 -17.42 15.73
N ILE A 135 -0.78 -18.39 15.83
CA ILE A 135 -1.06 -19.82 15.98
C ILE A 135 -0.67 -20.22 17.40
N PRO A 136 -1.56 -20.83 18.19
CA PRO A 136 -1.22 -21.26 19.53
C PRO A 136 -0.26 -22.46 19.46
N ASP A 137 0.69 -22.53 20.39
CA ASP A 137 1.61 -23.68 20.47
C ASP A 137 0.91 -24.92 21.04
N ARG A 138 -0.22 -24.77 21.73
CA ARG A 138 -1.03 -25.87 22.30
C ARG A 138 -2.50 -25.43 22.34
N PRO A 139 -3.46 -26.36 22.36
CA PRO A 139 -4.88 -26.00 22.40
C PRO A 139 -5.17 -25.03 23.56
N PRO A 140 -5.84 -23.88 23.30
CA PRO A 140 -6.22 -22.96 24.36
C PRO A 140 -7.15 -23.63 25.38
N GLU A 141 -6.94 -23.38 26.67
CA GLU A 141 -7.83 -23.87 27.72
C GLU A 141 -9.23 -23.25 27.54
N LYS A 142 -10.27 -24.08 27.52
CA LYS A 142 -11.66 -23.60 27.45
C LYS A 142 -11.98 -22.87 28.75
N LEU A 143 -12.39 -21.60 28.67
CA LEU A 143 -12.91 -20.87 29.84
C LEU A 143 -14.08 -21.65 30.44
N GLY A 144 -13.90 -22.16 31.65
CA GLY A 144 -14.88 -23.01 32.33
C GLY A 144 -14.38 -23.71 33.59
N GLY A 145 -13.07 -23.74 33.83
CA GLY A 145 -12.52 -24.09 35.15
C GLY A 145 -12.33 -22.83 35.98
N GLU A 146 -12.94 -22.75 37.17
CA GLU A 146 -12.59 -21.79 38.22
C GLU A 146 -11.12 -22.01 38.65
N GLY A 147 -10.19 -21.52 37.85
CA GLY A 147 -8.76 -21.54 38.11
C GLY A 147 -8.28 -20.11 38.24
N PHE A 148 -7.99 -19.67 39.45
CA PHE A 148 -7.30 -18.41 39.70
C PHE A 148 -6.08 -18.29 38.77
N SER A 149 -6.07 -17.24 37.94
CA SER A 149 -4.97 -16.92 37.04
C SER A 149 -3.72 -16.61 37.87
N SER A 150 -2.67 -17.41 37.73
CA SER A 150 -1.41 -17.21 38.45
C SER A 150 -0.47 -16.21 37.76
N GLY A 151 -0.97 -15.35 36.86
CA GLY A 151 -0.19 -14.34 36.15
C GLY A 151 0.86 -14.86 35.15
N THR A 152 1.09 -16.17 35.06
CA THR A 152 2.12 -16.82 34.20
C THR A 152 1.57 -17.90 33.26
N LYS A 153 0.26 -18.18 33.27
CA LYS A 153 -0.36 -19.28 32.51
C LYS A 153 -0.97 -18.82 31.17
N GLY A 154 -0.18 -18.15 30.34
CA GLY A 154 -0.56 -17.92 28.94
C GLY A 154 -0.23 -19.12 28.06
N VAL A 155 -1.07 -19.44 27.07
CA VAL A 155 -0.62 -20.26 25.93
C VAL A 155 0.35 -19.43 25.11
N PRO A 156 1.57 -19.92 24.79
CA PRO A 156 2.45 -19.21 23.90
C PRO A 156 1.90 -19.25 22.46
N TRP A 157 2.14 -18.17 21.72
CA TRP A 157 1.68 -18.00 20.34
C TRP A 157 2.88 -17.81 19.41
N SER A 158 2.80 -18.45 18.26
CA SER A 158 3.73 -18.37 17.15
C SER A 158 3.06 -17.69 15.96
N TRP A 159 3.76 -16.86 15.21
CA TRP A 159 3.17 -16.17 14.07
C TRP A 159 3.28 -17.00 12.78
N ALA A 160 2.21 -17.05 12.01
CA ALA A 160 2.19 -17.59 10.65
C ALA A 160 1.87 -16.49 9.63
N VAL A 161 2.53 -16.53 8.48
CA VAL A 161 2.31 -15.63 7.34
C VAL A 161 1.57 -16.39 6.25
N PHE A 162 0.52 -15.81 5.69
CA PHE A 162 -0.16 -16.42 4.54
C PHE A 162 0.72 -16.39 3.29
N THR A 163 0.69 -17.48 2.52
CA THR A 163 1.41 -17.58 1.24
C THR A 163 0.47 -17.43 0.04
N GLU A 164 -0.80 -17.11 0.31
CA GLU A 164 -1.83 -16.79 -0.68
C GLU A 164 -2.43 -15.40 -0.38
N ARG A 165 -2.90 -14.70 -1.43
CA ARG A 165 -3.48 -13.35 -1.31
C ARG A 165 -4.80 -13.36 -0.53
N SER A 166 -5.64 -14.36 -0.76
CA SER A 166 -6.97 -14.48 -0.17
C SER A 166 -7.35 -15.95 0.05
N PRO A 167 -8.16 -16.25 1.09
CA PRO A 167 -8.70 -17.60 1.27
C PRO A 167 -9.53 -18.06 0.08
N ARG A 168 -9.50 -19.36 -0.17
CA ARG A 168 -10.35 -20.04 -1.15
C ARG A 168 -11.56 -20.62 -0.43
N TRP A 169 -12.73 -20.05 -0.70
CA TRP A 169 -13.96 -20.43 -0.02
C TRP A 169 -14.61 -21.62 -0.71
N VAL A 170 -14.95 -22.64 0.08
CA VAL A 170 -15.49 -23.92 -0.40
C VAL A 170 -16.70 -24.27 0.45
N ASP A 171 -17.77 -24.72 -0.20
CA ASP A 171 -18.87 -25.38 0.46
C ASP A 171 -18.56 -26.88 0.60
N LEU A 172 -18.33 -27.36 1.82
CA LEU A 172 -17.99 -28.76 2.09
C LEU A 172 -19.13 -29.75 1.76
N SER A 173 -20.37 -29.26 1.61
CA SER A 173 -21.50 -30.13 1.23
C SER A 173 -21.49 -30.47 -0.26
N THR A 174 -21.14 -29.50 -1.11
CA THR A 174 -21.11 -29.65 -2.58
C THR A 174 -19.69 -29.85 -3.13
N ASN A 175 -18.66 -29.52 -2.34
CA ASN A 175 -17.26 -29.36 -2.75
C ASN A 175 -17.05 -28.32 -3.87
N GLU A 176 -17.93 -27.31 -3.93
CA GLU A 176 -17.82 -26.23 -4.90
C GLU A 176 -17.19 -24.98 -4.27
N PHE A 177 -16.42 -24.24 -5.08
CA PHE A 177 -15.88 -22.95 -4.67
C PHE A 177 -16.99 -21.90 -4.69
N LYS A 178 -17.09 -21.12 -3.61
CA LYS A 178 -18.07 -20.03 -3.46
C LYS A 178 -17.36 -18.69 -3.23
N SER A 179 -18.14 -17.61 -3.23
CA SER A 179 -17.67 -16.32 -2.72
C SER A 179 -17.47 -16.40 -1.20
N ALA A 180 -16.71 -15.45 -0.65
CA ALA A 180 -16.57 -15.32 0.79
C ALA A 180 -17.95 -15.20 1.46
N PRO A 181 -18.18 -15.88 2.60
CA PRO A 181 -19.40 -15.71 3.35
C PRO A 181 -19.48 -14.25 3.87
N PRO A 182 -20.68 -13.65 3.91
CA PRO A 182 -20.85 -12.33 4.50
C PRO A 182 -20.50 -12.35 6.00
N VAL A 183 -20.15 -11.18 6.55
CA VAL A 183 -20.06 -11.03 8.01
C VAL A 183 -21.47 -11.18 8.56
N TYR A 184 -21.70 -12.28 9.24
CA TYR A 184 -23.01 -12.68 9.70
C TYR A 184 -23.42 -11.92 10.96
N ASP A 185 -24.58 -11.27 10.90
CA ASP A 185 -25.25 -10.72 12.09
C ASP A 185 -25.90 -11.85 12.89
N ARG A 186 -25.44 -12.05 14.13
CA ARG A 186 -25.88 -13.11 15.03
C ARG A 186 -27.30 -12.88 15.57
N GLU A 187 -27.85 -11.68 15.40
CA GLU A 187 -29.23 -11.38 15.78
C GLU A 187 -30.28 -11.96 14.80
N LYS A 188 -29.86 -12.50 13.64
CA LYS A 188 -30.75 -13.07 12.62
C LYS A 188 -30.66 -14.60 12.56
N ILE A 189 -31.81 -15.27 12.53
CA ILE A 189 -31.92 -16.75 12.52
C ILE A 189 -31.46 -17.37 11.19
N GLU A 190 -31.67 -16.66 10.07
CA GLU A 190 -31.26 -17.08 8.72
C GLU A 190 -29.74 -17.30 8.58
N THR A 191 -28.95 -16.63 9.43
CA THR A 191 -27.50 -16.79 9.57
C THR A 191 -27.06 -18.22 9.92
N PHE A 192 -27.91 -19.01 10.59
CA PHE A 192 -27.51 -20.27 11.21
C PHE A 192 -27.60 -21.50 10.31
N SER A 193 -28.23 -21.42 9.13
CA SER A 193 -28.43 -22.58 8.23
C SER A 193 -27.40 -22.65 7.11
N GLU A 194 -27.08 -21.53 6.44
CA GLU A 194 -26.18 -21.49 5.27
C GLU A 194 -24.69 -21.50 5.64
N SER A 195 -24.33 -21.05 6.84
CA SER A 195 -22.95 -20.84 7.29
C SER A 195 -22.22 -22.11 7.74
N LYS A 196 -22.91 -23.24 7.88
CA LYS A 196 -22.38 -24.45 8.53
C LYS A 196 -21.50 -25.34 7.65
N SER A 197 -21.48 -25.13 6.34
CA SER A 197 -20.68 -25.94 5.42
C SER A 197 -19.58 -25.16 4.70
N ILE A 198 -19.58 -23.82 4.78
CA ILE A 198 -18.61 -22.99 4.07
C ILE A 198 -17.35 -22.83 4.91
N ILE A 199 -16.20 -23.20 4.34
CA ILE A 199 -14.87 -23.02 4.94
C ILE A 199 -13.94 -22.28 3.99
N GLY A 200 -13.15 -21.35 4.52
CA GLY A 200 -12.04 -20.73 3.80
C GLY A 200 -10.78 -21.55 3.98
N ILE A 201 -10.15 -21.97 2.87
CA ILE A 201 -8.89 -22.69 2.89
C ILE A 201 -7.77 -21.72 2.49
N ILE A 202 -6.70 -21.65 3.29
CA ILE A 202 -5.54 -20.82 2.97
C ILE A 202 -4.24 -21.52 3.36
N ARG A 203 -3.17 -21.30 2.57
CA ARG A 203 -1.82 -21.76 2.91
C ARG A 203 -1.09 -20.71 3.74
N ALA A 204 -0.31 -21.18 4.72
CA ALA A 204 0.48 -20.33 5.58
C ALA A 204 1.82 -20.97 5.93
N ARG A 205 2.79 -20.15 6.37
CA ARG A 205 4.10 -20.60 6.86
C ARG A 205 4.41 -19.96 8.21
N LEU A 206 4.89 -20.74 9.17
CA LEU A 206 5.36 -20.26 10.45
C LEU A 206 6.63 -19.42 10.31
N LEU A 207 6.71 -18.32 11.06
CA LEU A 207 7.91 -17.48 11.13
C LEU A 207 9.02 -18.14 11.97
N ASP A 208 8.64 -18.76 13.10
CA ASP A 208 9.57 -19.50 13.97
C ASP A 208 9.52 -21.00 13.61
N GLU A 209 10.35 -21.44 12.66
CA GLU A 209 10.31 -22.82 12.13
C GLU A 209 10.65 -23.89 13.18
N GLU A 210 11.46 -23.53 14.17
CA GLU A 210 11.93 -24.46 15.21
C GLU A 210 10.91 -24.68 16.33
N ARG A 211 9.85 -23.86 16.40
CA ARG A 211 8.92 -23.91 17.53
C ARG A 211 7.86 -25.00 17.31
N PRO A 212 7.75 -25.98 18.22
CA PRO A 212 6.80 -27.07 18.05
C PRO A 212 5.38 -26.60 18.39
N ILE A 213 4.46 -26.73 17.42
CA ILE A 213 3.01 -26.66 17.67
C ILE A 213 2.50 -28.03 18.10
N ALA A 214 1.75 -28.10 19.18
CA ALA A 214 1.14 -29.30 19.75
C ALA A 214 -0.40 -29.29 19.60
N ILE A 215 -0.91 -28.66 18.54
CA ILE A 215 -2.32 -28.69 18.14
C ILE A 215 -2.52 -29.81 17.12
N ALA A 216 -3.52 -30.66 17.34
CA ALA A 216 -3.82 -31.74 16.41
C ALA A 216 -4.54 -31.18 15.16
N PRO A 217 -4.25 -31.70 13.95
CA PRO A 217 -5.00 -31.31 12.77
C PRO A 217 -6.50 -31.55 12.93
N GLY A 218 -7.32 -30.60 12.49
CA GLY A 218 -8.78 -30.62 12.62
C GLY A 218 -9.31 -30.00 13.91
N GLU A 219 -8.46 -29.54 14.83
CA GLU A 219 -8.88 -28.79 16.01
C GLU A 219 -9.03 -27.28 15.70
N TRP A 220 -10.16 -26.72 16.12
CA TRP A 220 -10.48 -25.30 15.99
C TRP A 220 -9.97 -24.51 17.20
N PHE A 221 -9.50 -23.28 16.96
CA PHE A 221 -9.06 -22.33 17.97
C PHE A 221 -9.44 -20.90 17.54
N SER A 222 -9.54 -20.00 18.51
CA SER A 222 -9.84 -18.57 18.28
C SER A 222 -8.58 -17.72 18.38
N ALA A 223 -8.69 -16.44 18.01
CA ALA A 223 -7.63 -15.46 18.21
C ALA A 223 -7.27 -15.32 19.70
N PRO A 224 -6.02 -14.90 20.03
CA PRO A 224 -5.62 -14.70 21.42
C PRO A 224 -6.40 -13.57 22.10
N ASP A 225 -6.74 -13.75 23.38
CA ASP A 225 -7.39 -12.69 24.20
C ASP A 225 -6.44 -11.53 24.54
N HIS A 226 -5.14 -11.80 24.52
CA HIS A 226 -4.10 -10.86 24.88
C HIS A 226 -3.06 -10.73 23.79
N ARG A 227 -2.38 -9.58 23.73
CA ARG A 227 -1.35 -9.31 22.73
C ARG A 227 -0.23 -10.38 22.83
N PRO A 228 0.00 -11.19 21.78
CA PRO A 228 1.11 -12.15 21.78
C PRO A 228 2.45 -11.40 21.64
N LYS A 229 3.56 -12.11 21.89
CA LYS A 229 4.90 -11.58 21.64
C LYS A 229 5.01 -11.13 20.17
N PRO A 230 5.59 -9.95 19.87
CA PRO A 230 5.67 -9.46 18.48
C PRO A 230 6.46 -10.41 17.56
N PRO A 231 6.15 -10.43 16.25
CA PRO A 231 6.83 -11.29 15.27
C PRO A 231 8.29 -10.86 15.01
N LEU A 232 8.61 -9.61 15.31
CA LEU A 232 9.93 -9.00 15.11
C LEU A 232 10.61 -8.72 16.46
N PRO A 233 11.95 -8.64 16.52
CA PRO A 233 12.68 -8.33 17.75
C PRO A 233 12.33 -6.93 18.28
N GLU A 234 11.96 -6.83 19.55
CA GLU A 234 11.55 -5.55 20.16
C GLU A 234 12.64 -4.48 20.15
N GLU A 235 13.88 -4.88 20.44
CA GLU A 235 14.99 -3.94 20.57
C GLU A 235 15.31 -3.21 19.27
N SER A 236 15.30 -3.94 18.14
CA SER A 236 15.67 -3.36 16.85
C SER A 236 14.49 -2.84 16.03
N MET A 237 13.28 -3.37 16.23
CA MET A 237 12.13 -3.10 15.33
C MET A 237 10.97 -2.38 16.00
N HIS A 238 10.99 -2.13 17.31
CA HIS A 238 9.87 -1.48 18.01
C HIS A 238 10.27 -0.30 18.90
N ARG A 239 11.56 0.06 18.96
CA ARG A 239 12.10 1.12 19.84
C ARG A 239 12.70 2.32 19.11
N GLY A 240 12.61 2.37 17.78
CA GLY A 240 13.08 3.50 16.97
C GLY A 240 12.28 4.79 17.20
N ASN A 241 12.84 5.91 16.73
CA ASN A 241 12.27 7.26 16.88
C ASN A 241 11.22 7.64 15.82
N TRP A 242 10.92 6.74 14.88
CA TRP A 242 10.00 6.95 13.78
C TRP A 242 9.19 5.68 13.52
N THR A 243 8.09 5.80 12.78
CA THR A 243 7.22 4.66 12.44
C THR A 243 7.29 4.41 10.95
N LEU A 244 7.70 3.20 10.57
CA LEU A 244 7.77 2.77 9.18
C LEU A 244 6.46 2.13 8.73
N ALA A 245 5.98 1.16 9.51
CA ALA A 245 4.94 0.25 9.07
C ALA A 245 4.25 -0.45 10.25
N LYS A 246 3.24 -1.26 9.94
CA LYS A 246 2.56 -2.16 10.88
C LYS A 246 2.38 -3.54 10.25
N CYS A 247 2.67 -4.61 10.98
CA CYS A 247 2.46 -5.98 10.48
C CYS A 247 1.08 -6.55 10.84
N HIS A 248 0.56 -6.23 12.04
CA HIS A 248 -0.71 -6.76 12.55
C HIS A 248 -1.30 -5.82 13.61
N GLU A 249 -2.62 -5.82 13.80
CA GLU A 249 -3.31 -4.98 14.81
C GLU A 249 -2.90 -5.32 16.26
N MET A 250 -2.74 -6.61 16.54
CA MET A 250 -2.18 -7.12 17.80
C MET A 250 -0.65 -7.10 17.87
N SER A 251 0.05 -6.31 17.04
CA SER A 251 1.49 -6.10 17.16
C SER A 251 1.76 -4.60 17.32
N PRO A 252 2.80 -4.19 18.08
CA PRO A 252 3.25 -2.81 18.06
C PRO A 252 3.66 -2.39 16.63
N ASP A 253 3.62 -1.09 16.38
CA ASP A 253 4.12 -0.51 15.14
C ASP A 253 5.62 -0.79 14.97
N ILE A 254 6.05 -0.91 13.72
CA ILE A 254 7.43 -1.16 13.34
C ILE A 254 8.17 0.18 13.34
N ARG A 255 9.08 0.32 14.30
CA ARG A 255 9.91 1.49 14.57
C ARG A 255 11.38 1.04 14.56
N PRO A 256 12.02 1.01 13.37
CA PRO A 256 13.41 0.55 13.23
C PRO A 256 14.38 1.44 14.01
N SER A 257 15.31 0.83 14.74
CA SER A 257 16.39 1.53 15.44
C SER A 257 17.65 1.71 14.58
N SER A 258 17.76 0.98 13.47
CA SER A 258 18.86 1.05 12.52
C SER A 258 18.39 1.41 11.12
N THR A 259 19.34 1.74 10.25
CA THR A 259 19.11 2.05 8.83
C THR A 259 18.33 0.93 8.13
N ILE A 260 17.28 1.31 7.41
CA ILE A 260 16.51 0.43 6.53
C ILE A 260 16.86 0.71 5.08
N VAL A 261 17.12 -0.34 4.31
CA VAL A 261 17.42 -0.26 2.88
C VAL A 261 16.17 -0.64 2.08
N ALA A 262 15.54 0.32 1.44
CA ALA A 262 14.39 0.09 0.58
C ALA A 262 14.86 -0.16 -0.86
N VAL A 263 14.63 -1.39 -1.34
CA VAL A 263 15.00 -1.81 -2.70
C VAL A 263 13.76 -1.80 -3.56
N VAL A 264 13.56 -0.67 -4.24
CA VAL A 264 12.34 -0.34 -4.97
C VAL A 264 12.70 0.52 -6.17
N SER A 265 12.26 0.15 -7.36
CA SER A 265 12.46 0.94 -8.59
C SER A 265 11.26 1.83 -8.92
N GLU A 266 10.03 1.41 -8.58
CA GLU A 266 8.84 2.16 -8.98
C GLU A 266 8.60 3.42 -8.12
N LYS A 267 8.06 4.47 -8.76
CA LYS A 267 7.85 5.78 -8.13
C LYS A 267 6.83 5.79 -6.99
N LEU A 268 5.75 5.01 -7.11
CA LEU A 268 4.66 4.99 -6.13
C LEU A 268 5.11 4.42 -4.77
N PRO A 269 5.66 3.20 -4.68
CA PRO A 269 6.18 2.68 -3.41
C PRO A 269 7.32 3.51 -2.83
N ARG A 270 8.21 4.08 -3.68
CA ARG A 270 9.21 5.07 -3.24
C ARG A 270 8.55 6.26 -2.55
N THR A 271 7.53 6.84 -3.17
CA THR A 271 6.77 7.97 -2.60
C THR A 271 6.14 7.60 -1.25
N MET A 272 5.51 6.43 -1.14
CA MET A 272 4.91 5.96 0.12
C MET A 272 5.94 5.80 1.24
N LEU A 273 7.12 5.25 0.93
CA LEU A 273 8.22 5.10 1.90
C LEU A 273 8.80 6.46 2.33
N LEU A 274 8.99 7.38 1.38
CA LEU A 274 9.46 8.72 1.67
C LEU A 274 8.47 9.49 2.56
N LYS A 275 7.16 9.36 2.30
CA LYS A 275 6.09 9.91 3.16
C LYS A 275 6.14 9.31 4.57
N ALA A 276 6.26 7.98 4.68
CA ALA A 276 6.40 7.29 5.96
C ALA A 276 7.62 7.76 6.77
N ALA A 277 8.74 8.00 6.09
CA ALA A 277 9.99 8.41 6.72
C ALA A 277 10.13 9.93 6.95
N LYS A 278 9.17 10.75 6.51
CA LYS A 278 9.23 12.23 6.49
C LYS A 278 9.33 12.90 7.86
N SER A 279 8.67 12.33 8.87
CA SER A 279 8.55 13.01 10.17
C SER A 279 9.91 13.15 10.84
N GLY A 280 10.32 14.40 11.09
CA GLY A 280 11.56 14.75 11.77
C GLY A 280 12.83 14.29 11.04
N SER A 281 12.82 14.20 9.71
CA SER A 281 13.98 13.82 8.90
C SER A 281 14.35 14.89 7.87
N LEU A 282 15.58 14.77 7.34
CA LEU A 282 16.02 15.45 6.13
C LEU A 282 15.95 14.46 4.97
N ILE A 283 15.12 14.75 3.98
CA ILE A 283 14.93 13.93 2.78
C ILE A 283 15.75 14.51 1.63
N ILE A 284 16.54 13.66 0.99
CA ILE A 284 17.25 13.95 -0.26
C ILE A 284 16.77 12.95 -1.30
N ALA A 285 15.80 13.31 -2.13
CA ALA A 285 15.16 12.37 -3.04
C ALA A 285 14.47 13.01 -4.24
N ASP A 286 13.95 12.17 -5.14
CA ASP A 286 12.93 12.59 -6.10
C ASP A 286 11.63 12.91 -5.32
N LEU A 287 11.32 14.20 -5.21
CA LEU A 287 10.16 14.68 -4.46
C LEU A 287 8.88 14.82 -5.32
N THR A 288 8.80 14.16 -6.49
CA THR A 288 7.64 14.24 -7.38
C THR A 288 6.30 13.95 -6.68
N GLY A 289 6.29 13.01 -5.74
CA GLY A 289 5.09 12.59 -5.00
C GLY A 289 4.76 13.43 -3.75
N PHE A 290 5.46 14.54 -3.51
CA PHE A 290 5.26 15.42 -2.35
C PHE A 290 4.45 16.67 -2.70
N GLU A 291 3.62 17.13 -1.77
CA GLU A 291 2.88 18.40 -1.90
C GLU A 291 3.71 19.62 -1.53
N SER A 292 4.66 19.48 -0.61
CA SER A 292 5.51 20.58 -0.15
C SER A 292 6.55 20.92 -1.23
N ASN A 293 6.76 22.22 -1.46
CA ASN A 293 7.88 22.68 -2.29
C ASN A 293 9.21 22.25 -1.66
N SER A 294 10.21 22.01 -2.51
CA SER A 294 11.56 21.75 -2.05
C SER A 294 12.18 22.98 -1.42
N ASP A 295 12.99 22.75 -0.39
CA ASP A 295 13.80 23.78 0.23
C ASP A 295 14.95 24.19 -0.70
N LYS A 296 15.47 25.40 -0.46
CA LYS A 296 16.68 25.87 -1.15
C LYS A 296 17.87 25.00 -0.76
N LEU A 297 18.75 24.75 -1.73
CA LEU A 297 19.91 23.90 -1.54
C LEU A 297 20.96 24.61 -0.64
N PRO A 298 21.64 23.89 0.25
CA PRO A 298 22.67 24.47 1.12
C PRO A 298 23.90 24.86 0.30
N LEU A 299 24.39 26.08 0.49
CA LEU A 299 25.53 26.61 -0.25
C LEU A 299 26.83 25.82 0.03
N GLU A 300 26.94 25.24 1.22
CA GLU A 300 28.04 24.40 1.68
C GLU A 300 28.14 23.09 0.89
N SER A 301 27.05 22.63 0.28
CA SER A 301 27.11 21.47 -0.63
C SER A 301 28.05 21.69 -1.81
N LEU A 302 28.40 22.93 -2.16
CA LEU A 302 29.35 23.20 -3.25
C LEU A 302 30.80 22.83 -2.90
N ASP A 303 31.14 22.71 -1.61
CA ASP A 303 32.49 22.34 -1.17
C ASP A 303 32.84 20.90 -1.51
N HIS A 304 31.87 19.99 -1.41
CA HIS A 304 32.03 18.61 -1.87
C HIS A 304 31.98 18.54 -3.41
N TRP A 305 31.18 19.40 -4.05
CA TRP A 305 30.92 19.33 -5.48
C TRP A 305 32.17 19.71 -6.28
N ILE A 306 32.91 20.74 -5.85
CA ILE A 306 34.11 21.18 -6.57
C ILE A 306 35.16 20.06 -6.64
N SER A 307 35.22 19.20 -5.63
CA SER A 307 36.14 18.06 -5.58
C SER A 307 35.73 16.94 -6.53
N ILE A 308 34.43 16.67 -6.64
CA ILE A 308 33.87 15.69 -7.58
C ILE A 308 33.98 16.21 -9.03
N ALA A 309 33.66 17.48 -9.24
CA ALA A 309 33.66 18.13 -10.54
C ALA A 309 35.07 18.35 -11.09
N HIS A 310 36.09 18.55 -10.25
CA HIS A 310 37.46 18.84 -10.69
C HIS A 310 38.53 17.99 -9.99
N PRO A 311 38.54 16.65 -10.19
CA PRO A 311 39.38 15.72 -9.44
C PRO A 311 40.89 15.85 -9.70
N ARG A 312 41.30 16.55 -10.77
CA ARG A 312 42.72 16.76 -11.13
C ARG A 312 43.32 18.07 -10.63
N LEU A 313 42.49 18.99 -10.10
CA LEU A 313 42.98 20.26 -9.55
C LEU A 313 43.52 20.06 -8.14
N SER A 314 44.46 20.92 -7.74
CA SER A 314 44.94 21.00 -6.35
C SER A 314 43.85 21.54 -5.42
N GLU A 315 43.94 21.19 -4.14
CA GLU A 315 42.98 21.60 -3.12
C GLU A 315 42.88 23.14 -3.00
N ALA A 316 44.01 23.85 -3.04
CA ALA A 316 44.04 25.32 -3.00
C ALA A 316 43.27 25.95 -4.18
N GLU A 317 43.42 25.40 -5.39
CA GLU A 317 42.72 25.89 -6.58
C GLU A 317 41.22 25.53 -6.54
N ARG A 318 40.86 24.36 -6.03
CA ARG A 318 39.45 23.99 -5.80
C ARG A 318 38.79 24.94 -4.81
N ASN A 319 39.42 25.22 -3.68
CA ASN A 319 38.90 26.12 -2.66
C ASN A 319 38.72 27.54 -3.21
N ARG A 320 39.70 28.04 -3.98
CA ARG A 320 39.61 29.34 -4.66
C ARG A 320 38.42 29.40 -5.64
N ARG A 321 38.24 28.36 -6.46
CA ARG A 321 37.11 28.29 -7.42
C ARG A 321 35.76 28.13 -6.74
N CYS A 322 35.69 27.35 -5.66
CA CYS A 322 34.49 27.18 -4.86
C CYS A 322 34.04 28.52 -4.26
N GLN A 323 34.95 29.27 -3.63
CA GLN A 323 34.62 30.57 -3.07
C GLN A 323 34.14 31.56 -4.14
N ALA A 324 34.80 31.60 -5.29
CA ALA A 324 34.37 32.45 -6.41
C ALA A 324 33.00 32.05 -6.99
N LEU A 325 32.63 30.77 -6.91
CA LEU A 325 31.30 30.28 -7.29
C LEU A 325 30.25 30.68 -6.26
N LYS A 326 30.53 30.48 -4.96
CA LYS A 326 29.66 30.89 -3.85
C LYS A 326 29.35 32.39 -3.90
N ASP A 327 30.39 33.23 -4.04
CA ASP A 327 30.25 34.69 -4.14
C ASP A 327 29.37 35.12 -5.33
N ARG A 328 29.44 34.38 -6.46
CA ARG A 328 28.63 34.64 -7.65
C ARG A 328 27.17 34.24 -7.46
N ILE A 329 26.90 33.12 -6.77
CA ILE A 329 25.54 32.61 -6.52
C ILE A 329 24.83 33.47 -5.48
N SER A 330 25.52 33.84 -4.39
CA SER A 330 24.97 34.68 -3.33
C SER A 330 24.79 36.16 -3.74
N GLY A 331 25.30 36.57 -4.91
CA GLY A 331 25.20 37.94 -5.41
C GLY A 331 26.00 38.97 -4.59
N THR A 332 26.80 38.53 -3.62
CA THR A 332 27.54 39.38 -2.68
C THR A 332 28.71 40.11 -3.34
N ARG A 333 29.29 39.56 -4.42
CA ARG A 333 30.39 40.19 -5.18
C ARG A 333 30.29 39.86 -6.67
N ARG A 334 30.76 40.77 -7.54
CA ARG A 334 31.03 40.48 -8.97
C ARG A 334 32.27 39.58 -9.09
N ALA A 335 32.18 38.34 -8.63
CA ALA A 335 33.24 37.36 -8.75
C ALA A 335 33.25 36.75 -10.15
N ARG A 336 34.42 36.73 -10.80
CA ARG A 336 34.62 36.04 -12.09
C ARG A 336 34.92 34.57 -11.80
N THR A 337 33.91 33.72 -11.89
CA THR A 337 34.10 32.27 -11.89
C THR A 337 34.68 31.84 -13.23
N GLU A 338 35.65 30.91 -13.21
CA GLU A 338 36.18 30.26 -14.41
C GLU A 338 35.06 29.66 -15.28
N ASP A 339 35.09 29.90 -16.60
CA ASP A 339 34.05 29.47 -17.52
C ASP A 339 33.86 27.94 -17.52
N SER A 340 34.95 27.19 -17.36
CA SER A 340 34.94 25.73 -17.27
C SER A 340 34.15 25.22 -16.06
N THR A 341 34.32 25.87 -14.90
CA THR A 341 33.62 25.53 -13.66
C THR A 341 32.16 25.98 -13.73
N TRP A 342 31.88 27.17 -14.29
CA TRP A 342 30.51 27.67 -14.44
C TRP A 342 29.65 26.81 -15.38
N ARG A 343 30.21 26.32 -16.50
CA ARG A 343 29.49 25.41 -17.41
C ARG A 343 29.15 24.09 -16.74
N ARG A 344 30.09 23.48 -16.01
CA ARG A 344 29.84 22.24 -15.24
C ARG A 344 28.80 22.47 -14.15
N PHE A 345 28.90 23.59 -13.43
CA PHE A 345 27.90 23.96 -12.43
C PHE A 345 26.49 24.03 -13.03
N ARG A 346 26.32 24.71 -14.17
CA ARG A 346 25.01 24.78 -14.86
C ARG A 346 24.52 23.44 -15.38
N GLN A 347 25.42 22.54 -15.73
CA GLN A 347 25.07 21.18 -16.14
C GLN A 347 24.57 20.34 -14.96
N ASP A 348 25.22 20.45 -13.79
CA ASP A 348 24.90 19.62 -12.62
C ASP A 348 23.79 20.21 -11.73
N TRP A 349 23.70 21.53 -11.60
CA TRP A 349 22.77 22.20 -10.69
C TRP A 349 21.69 23.02 -11.42
N GLY A 350 21.73 23.11 -12.76
CA GLY A 350 20.71 23.79 -13.55
C GLY A 350 20.40 25.23 -13.09
N ASN A 351 19.16 25.43 -12.65
CA ASN A 351 18.63 26.69 -12.11
C ASN A 351 18.31 26.60 -10.60
N SER A 352 18.92 25.67 -9.87
CA SER A 352 18.64 25.50 -8.44
C SER A 352 18.94 26.76 -7.64
N GLU A 353 18.07 27.04 -6.67
CA GLU A 353 18.25 28.12 -5.70
C GLU A 353 19.04 27.63 -4.49
N PHE A 354 19.96 28.47 -4.02
CA PHE A 354 20.79 28.17 -2.84
C PHE A 354 20.47 29.12 -1.69
N SER A 355 20.71 28.64 -0.47
CA SER A 355 20.62 29.45 0.74
C SER A 355 21.86 29.28 1.61
N SER A 356 22.26 30.36 2.27
CA SER A 356 23.23 30.37 3.37
C SER A 356 22.56 30.59 4.74
N SER A 357 21.23 30.48 4.79
CA SER A 357 20.45 30.68 6.02
C SER A 357 20.74 29.58 7.03
N SER A 358 20.76 29.93 8.32
CA SER A 358 20.84 28.97 9.43
C SER A 358 19.64 28.00 9.52
N ASN A 359 18.55 28.25 8.78
CA ASN A 359 17.44 27.32 8.69
C ASN A 359 17.91 26.03 8.00
N HIS A 360 17.86 24.92 8.74
CA HIS A 360 18.21 23.61 8.21
C HIS A 360 17.11 23.15 7.24
N PRO A 361 17.45 22.80 5.99
CA PRO A 361 16.47 22.27 5.05
C PRO A 361 15.93 20.93 5.56
N ARG A 362 14.72 20.59 5.14
CA ARG A 362 14.07 19.30 5.41
C ARG A 362 13.82 18.51 4.13
N LEU A 363 13.56 19.19 3.02
CA LEU A 363 13.19 18.55 1.75
C LEU A 363 14.10 19.05 0.63
N LEU A 364 15.00 18.19 0.15
CA LEU A 364 15.93 18.50 -0.92
C LEU A 364 15.62 17.64 -2.15
N ASP A 365 15.28 18.30 -3.26
CA ASP A 365 14.86 17.65 -4.50
C ASP A 365 16.04 17.36 -5.43
N THR A 366 16.14 16.10 -5.91
CA THR A 366 17.23 15.64 -6.78
C THR A 366 16.86 15.56 -8.27
N ARG A 367 15.59 15.79 -8.67
CA ARG A 367 15.11 15.56 -10.06
C ARG A 367 15.87 16.31 -11.14
N SER A 368 16.27 17.54 -10.84
CA SER A 368 16.98 18.42 -11.78
C SER A 368 18.50 18.42 -11.57
N LEU A 369 19.00 17.58 -10.66
CA LEU A 369 20.40 17.53 -10.31
C LEU A 369 21.14 16.47 -11.11
N GLY A 370 22.34 16.83 -11.57
CA GLY A 370 23.31 15.90 -12.13
C GLY A 370 23.90 15.00 -11.04
N LYS A 371 24.52 13.88 -11.47
CA LYS A 371 25.08 12.87 -10.55
C LYS A 371 26.05 13.46 -9.52
N ALA A 372 26.93 14.35 -9.96
CA ALA A 372 27.90 14.99 -9.09
C ALA A 372 27.25 15.95 -8.08
N ALA A 373 26.16 16.62 -8.44
CA ALA A 373 25.40 17.46 -7.51
C ALA A 373 24.68 16.62 -6.45
N SER A 374 23.99 15.55 -6.84
CA SER A 374 23.29 14.66 -5.91
C SER A 374 24.26 13.96 -4.94
N GLU A 375 25.42 13.47 -5.43
CA GLU A 375 26.47 12.92 -4.57
C GLU A 375 27.00 13.97 -3.60
N SER A 376 27.27 15.18 -4.09
CA SER A 376 27.77 16.28 -3.28
C SER A 376 26.82 16.67 -2.14
N LEU A 377 25.52 16.74 -2.47
CA LEU A 377 24.47 17.04 -1.51
C LEU A 377 24.37 15.97 -0.43
N THR A 378 24.49 14.70 -0.83
CA THR A 378 24.51 13.57 0.11
C THR A 378 25.74 13.63 1.02
N ARG A 379 26.93 13.93 0.48
CA ARG A 379 28.17 14.08 1.27
C ARG A 379 28.08 15.23 2.28
N TRP A 380 27.49 16.35 1.89
CA TRP A 380 27.20 17.46 2.80
C TRP A 380 26.25 17.04 3.92
N ALA A 381 25.19 16.31 3.58
CA ALA A 381 24.21 15.90 4.57
C ALA A 381 24.79 14.92 5.61
N LEU A 382 25.67 14.03 5.16
CA LEU A 382 26.39 13.07 6.02
C LEU A 382 27.46 13.71 6.89
N SER A 383 28.04 14.85 6.49
CA SER A 383 29.14 15.50 7.21
C SER A 383 28.66 16.47 8.31
N ASN A 384 27.38 16.85 8.31
CA ASN A 384 26.82 17.76 9.30
C ASN A 384 26.03 16.99 10.38
N ASP A 385 26.63 16.85 11.55
CA ASP A 385 26.04 16.14 12.70
C ASP A 385 24.80 16.86 13.29
N GLU A 386 24.58 18.13 12.98
CA GLU A 386 23.38 18.87 13.40
C GLU A 386 22.13 18.52 12.58
N ASN A 387 22.31 17.81 11.45
CA ASN A 387 21.19 17.44 10.61
C ASN A 387 20.27 16.42 11.31
N PRO A 388 18.95 16.53 11.13
CA PRO A 388 18.04 15.47 11.55
C PRO A 388 18.33 14.16 10.80
N PRO A 389 17.77 13.02 11.26
CA PRO A 389 17.94 11.73 10.59
C PRO A 389 17.73 11.79 9.08
N LEU A 390 18.62 11.14 8.33
CA LEU A 390 18.69 11.26 6.88
C LEU A 390 17.86 10.18 6.18
N VAL A 391 17.12 10.58 5.15
CA VAL A 391 16.44 9.69 4.20
C VAL A 391 16.97 10.01 2.80
N ILE A 392 17.67 9.07 2.19
CA ILE A 392 18.45 9.32 0.98
C ILE A 392 17.95 8.40 -0.13
N ASP A 393 17.52 8.98 -1.25
CA ASP A 393 17.31 8.26 -2.51
C ASP A 393 18.60 8.25 -3.31
N VAL A 394 19.15 7.07 -3.48
CA VAL A 394 20.50 6.87 -3.97
C VAL A 394 20.46 6.37 -5.41
N PRO A 395 21.11 7.07 -6.36
CA PRO A 395 21.10 6.66 -7.75
C PRO A 395 21.94 5.40 -7.96
N ASP A 396 21.63 4.66 -9.02
CA ASP A 396 22.22 3.34 -9.33
C ASP A 396 23.75 3.30 -9.56
N ASN A 397 24.38 4.46 -9.74
CA ASN A 397 25.80 4.60 -10.06
C ASN A 397 26.57 5.43 -9.02
N ILE A 398 26.28 5.24 -7.74
CA ILE A 398 27.07 5.84 -6.66
C ILE A 398 28.50 5.30 -6.62
N SER A 399 29.41 6.11 -6.10
CA SER A 399 30.74 5.66 -5.73
C SER A 399 30.69 4.71 -4.53
N ASP A 400 31.54 3.67 -4.52
CA ASP A 400 31.64 2.73 -3.39
C ASP A 400 32.00 3.44 -2.08
N ASP A 401 32.80 4.50 -2.18
CA ASP A 401 33.16 5.37 -1.05
C ASP A 401 31.92 6.05 -0.42
N LEU A 402 31.04 6.61 -1.25
CA LEU A 402 29.78 7.19 -0.76
C LEU A 402 28.88 6.10 -0.17
N ALA A 403 28.74 4.96 -0.84
CA ALA A 403 27.93 3.85 -0.38
C ALA A 403 28.36 3.36 1.01
N ASN A 404 29.67 3.23 1.24
CA ASN A 404 30.25 2.87 2.53
C ASN A 404 30.06 3.97 3.58
N SER A 405 30.15 5.24 3.18
CA SER A 405 29.87 6.38 4.08
C SER A 405 28.41 6.39 4.54
N ILE A 406 27.47 6.11 3.63
CA ILE A 406 26.05 5.97 3.96
C ILE A 406 25.83 4.77 4.88
N SER A 407 26.44 3.62 4.58
CA SER A 407 26.20 2.38 5.32
C SER A 407 26.72 2.40 6.76
N THR A 408 27.72 3.22 7.04
CA THR A 408 28.35 3.33 8.36
C THR A 408 27.80 4.47 9.21
N ASN A 409 27.07 5.40 8.62
CA ASN A 409 26.57 6.59 9.32
C ASN A 409 25.31 6.27 10.15
N PRO A 410 25.33 6.45 11.49
CA PRO A 410 24.22 6.12 12.36
C PRO A 410 23.01 7.06 12.23
N ASN A 411 23.20 8.25 11.65
CA ASN A 411 22.14 9.22 11.42
C ASN A 411 21.30 8.87 10.17
N VAL A 412 21.73 7.91 9.34
CA VAL A 412 20.97 7.47 8.18
C VAL A 412 19.84 6.55 8.62
N ARG A 413 18.60 7.03 8.47
CA ARG A 413 17.38 6.30 8.80
C ARG A 413 16.99 5.33 7.69
N MET A 414 17.00 5.81 6.44
CA MET A 414 16.54 5.03 5.30
C MET A 414 17.34 5.38 4.04
N VAL A 415 17.63 4.36 3.26
CA VAL A 415 18.25 4.48 1.94
C VAL A 415 17.32 3.83 0.92
N LEU A 416 17.00 4.53 -0.17
CA LEU A 416 16.26 3.96 -1.29
C LEU A 416 17.23 3.65 -2.44
N THR A 417 17.13 2.45 -3.01
CA THR A 417 17.92 2.01 -4.15
C THR A 417 17.03 1.28 -5.15
N GLU A 418 17.37 1.26 -6.45
CA GLU A 418 16.59 0.49 -7.44
C GLU A 418 16.90 -1.02 -7.35
N ARG A 419 18.12 -1.36 -6.91
CA ARG A 419 18.62 -2.74 -6.77
C ARG A 419 19.41 -2.92 -5.48
N ASN A 420 19.62 -4.18 -5.11
CA ASN A 420 20.51 -4.54 -4.02
C ASN A 420 21.95 -4.12 -4.35
N LEU A 421 22.58 -3.34 -3.48
CA LEU A 421 23.99 -2.97 -3.57
C LEU A 421 24.77 -3.69 -2.47
N GLU A 422 25.96 -4.20 -2.80
CA GLU A 422 26.81 -4.96 -1.87
C GLU A 422 27.05 -4.26 -0.52
N PRO A 423 27.33 -2.93 -0.45
CA PRO A 423 27.53 -2.22 0.82
C PRO A 423 26.33 -2.26 1.78
N PHE A 424 25.15 -2.60 1.27
CA PHE A 424 23.89 -2.65 2.00
C PHE A 424 23.38 -4.07 2.27
N SER A 425 24.06 -5.09 1.76
CA SER A 425 23.63 -6.51 1.83
C SER A 425 23.42 -7.03 3.27
N GLY A 426 24.18 -6.51 4.23
CA GLY A 426 24.08 -6.87 5.65
C GLY A 426 23.06 -6.07 6.45
N MET A 427 22.17 -5.32 5.80
CA MET A 427 21.16 -4.45 6.44
C MET A 427 19.76 -5.05 6.43
N ASP A 428 18.91 -4.52 7.32
CA ASP A 428 17.48 -4.80 7.22
C ASP A 428 16.95 -4.09 5.97
N SER A 429 16.20 -4.80 5.14
CA SER A 429 15.75 -4.30 3.85
C SER A 429 14.25 -4.43 3.65
N VAL A 430 13.68 -3.56 2.83
CA VAL A 430 12.27 -3.55 2.47
C VAL A 430 12.14 -3.61 0.96
N ARG A 431 11.25 -4.47 0.47
CA ARG A 431 10.96 -4.67 -0.95
C ARG A 431 9.47 -4.81 -1.20
N ILE A 432 9.04 -4.67 -2.45
CA ILE A 432 7.64 -4.82 -2.84
C ILE A 432 7.15 -6.23 -2.53
N ASP A 433 5.92 -6.33 -2.03
CA ASP A 433 5.23 -7.60 -1.86
C ASP A 433 4.51 -7.95 -3.17
N HIS A 434 4.99 -8.96 -3.89
CA HIS A 434 4.35 -9.39 -5.15
C HIS A 434 3.06 -10.21 -4.92
N LEU A 435 2.76 -10.61 -3.68
CA LEU A 435 1.55 -11.35 -3.36
C LEU A 435 0.38 -10.42 -3.01
N ARG A 436 0.69 -9.24 -2.47
CA ARG A 436 -0.29 -8.31 -1.90
C ARG A 436 -0.10 -6.93 -2.50
N PRO A 437 -1.18 -6.25 -2.90
CA PRO A 437 -1.07 -4.91 -3.44
C PRO A 437 -0.48 -3.94 -2.41
N LEU A 438 0.12 -2.86 -2.90
CA LEU A 438 0.51 -1.72 -2.06
C LEU A 438 -0.69 -1.26 -1.20
N PRO A 439 -0.45 -0.89 0.07
CA PRO A 439 0.84 -0.51 0.67
C PRO A 439 1.56 -1.65 1.42
N TRP A 440 1.28 -2.93 1.08
CA TRP A 440 2.06 -4.04 1.63
C TRP A 440 3.44 -4.13 0.99
N MET A 441 4.43 -4.37 1.83
CA MET A 441 5.82 -4.62 1.48
C MET A 441 6.34 -5.81 2.30
N VAL A 442 7.50 -6.34 1.93
CA VAL A 442 8.18 -7.38 2.70
C VAL A 442 9.40 -6.76 3.38
N LEU A 443 9.47 -6.87 4.71
CA LEU A 443 10.64 -6.57 5.51
C LEU A 443 11.48 -7.84 5.65
N SER A 444 12.72 -7.79 5.17
CA SER A 444 13.73 -8.82 5.36
C SER A 444 14.73 -8.34 6.41
N THR A 445 14.76 -9.03 7.55
CA THR A 445 15.69 -8.69 8.64
C THR A 445 17.07 -9.30 8.41
N LYS A 446 18.11 -8.73 9.04
CA LYS A 446 19.48 -9.31 9.07
C LYS A 446 19.52 -10.76 9.55
N GLY A 447 18.56 -11.15 10.40
CA GLY A 447 18.40 -12.52 10.89
C GLY A 447 17.73 -13.48 9.89
N GLY A 448 17.47 -13.04 8.65
CA GLY A 448 16.85 -13.86 7.60
C GLY A 448 15.33 -14.01 7.72
N ARG A 449 14.67 -13.35 8.68
CA ARG A 449 13.20 -13.36 8.79
C ARG A 449 12.58 -12.42 7.77
N GLU A 450 11.56 -12.91 7.08
CA GLU A 450 10.76 -12.13 6.15
C GLU A 450 9.33 -11.98 6.67
N VAL A 451 8.87 -10.74 6.83
CA VAL A 451 7.56 -10.43 7.38
C VAL A 451 6.86 -9.43 6.47
N PRO A 452 5.59 -9.65 6.08
CA PRO A 452 4.85 -8.63 5.37
C PRO A 452 4.46 -7.51 6.32
N ILE A 453 4.72 -6.28 5.87
CA ILE A 453 4.52 -5.05 6.61
C ILE A 453 3.67 -4.11 5.77
N ARG A 454 2.76 -3.39 6.40
CA ARG A 454 1.92 -2.38 5.76
C ARG A 454 2.50 -1.01 6.08
N ILE A 455 2.94 -0.27 5.06
CA ILE A 455 3.43 1.10 5.25
C ILE A 455 2.33 1.92 5.94
N VAL A 456 2.72 2.78 6.88
CA VAL A 456 1.81 3.71 7.55
C VAL A 456 2.17 5.12 7.11
N ASP A 457 1.17 5.87 6.67
CA ASP A 457 1.34 7.30 6.45
C ASP A 457 1.27 8.03 7.80
N PRO A 458 2.31 8.75 8.25
CA PRO A 458 2.23 9.53 9.47
C PRO A 458 1.10 10.56 9.35
N ILE A 459 0.27 10.63 10.39
CA ILE A 459 -0.89 11.52 10.49
C ILE A 459 -0.53 12.93 9.97
N LEU A 460 -1.33 13.40 9.01
CA LEU A 460 -1.17 14.69 8.32
C LEU A 460 -1.29 15.84 9.33
N HIS A 461 -0.17 16.33 9.84
CA HIS A 461 -0.11 17.61 10.55
C HIS A 461 0.54 18.69 9.67
N SER A 462 -0.30 19.68 9.35
CA SER A 462 -0.03 21.04 8.82
C SER A 462 0.91 21.17 7.61
N PRO A 463 0.45 21.75 6.48
CA PRO A 463 1.37 22.18 5.43
C PRO A 463 2.24 23.37 5.92
N ASP A 464 3.52 23.35 5.55
CA ASP A 464 4.44 24.47 5.74
C ASP A 464 3.96 25.72 4.98
N THR A 465 4.27 26.88 5.56
CA THR A 465 3.76 28.20 5.13
C THR A 465 4.54 28.75 3.95
N HIS A 466 4.03 28.63 2.72
CA HIS A 466 4.51 29.44 1.59
C HIS A 466 3.39 29.97 0.69
N GLN A 467 3.68 31.13 0.08
CA GLN A 467 2.73 31.96 -0.63
C GLN A 467 2.53 31.52 -2.08
N ILE A 468 1.48 30.74 -2.35
CA ILE A 468 0.97 30.53 -3.72
C ILE A 468 0.12 31.76 -4.12
N PRO A 469 0.40 32.45 -5.24
CA PRO A 469 -0.41 33.59 -5.69
C PRO A 469 -1.89 33.18 -5.82
N LEU A 470 -2.80 34.00 -5.29
CA LEU A 470 -4.23 33.76 -5.47
C LEU A 470 -4.58 33.85 -6.96
N SER A 471 -5.06 32.74 -7.52
CA SER A 471 -5.79 32.76 -8.79
C SER A 471 -7.14 33.44 -8.52
N LYS A 472 -7.40 34.58 -9.18
CA LYS A 472 -8.55 35.44 -8.89
C LYS A 472 -9.87 35.07 -9.61
N GLU A 473 -9.97 33.91 -10.26
CA GLU A 473 -11.06 33.69 -11.23
C GLU A 473 -12.01 32.52 -10.97
N LYS A 474 -11.94 31.80 -9.83
CA LYS A 474 -12.77 30.58 -9.64
C LYS A 474 -14.15 30.73 -8.99
N ASP A 475 -14.48 31.84 -8.33
CA ASP A 475 -15.48 31.79 -7.24
C ASP A 475 -16.83 32.50 -7.44
N SER A 476 -17.19 32.97 -8.63
CA SER A 476 -18.48 33.66 -8.83
C SER A 476 -19.69 32.72 -8.74
N HIS A 477 -19.57 31.47 -9.21
CA HIS A 477 -20.67 30.50 -9.28
C HIS A 477 -21.09 29.91 -7.92
N ILE A 478 -20.14 29.74 -6.99
CA ILE A 478 -20.36 29.09 -5.69
C ILE A 478 -21.20 29.99 -4.75
N THR A 479 -21.17 31.31 -4.92
CA THR A 479 -21.82 32.26 -4.00
C THR A 479 -23.34 32.10 -3.88
N ASN A 480 -24.03 31.61 -4.92
CA ASN A 480 -25.48 31.37 -4.86
C ASN A 480 -25.82 30.10 -4.08
N GLU A 481 -25.02 29.04 -4.24
CA GLU A 481 -25.16 27.79 -3.47
C GLU A 481 -24.89 28.03 -1.99
N LEU A 482 -23.89 28.85 -1.65
CA LEU A 482 -23.61 29.24 -0.26
C LEU A 482 -24.76 30.03 0.37
N LYS A 483 -25.42 30.90 -0.39
CA LYS A 483 -26.61 31.62 0.11
C LYS A 483 -27.78 30.68 0.35
N ALA A 484 -27.96 29.65 -0.48
CA ALA A 484 -28.97 28.62 -0.26
C ALA A 484 -28.66 27.80 1.01
N LEU A 485 -27.42 27.34 1.18
CA LEU A 485 -26.95 26.64 2.39
C LEU A 485 -27.04 27.51 3.66
N ALA A 486 -26.74 28.79 3.57
CA ALA A 486 -26.91 29.71 4.71
C ALA A 486 -28.39 29.92 5.08
N SER A 487 -29.30 29.71 4.12
CA SER A 487 -30.73 29.87 4.33
C SER A 487 -31.37 28.66 5.02
N SER A 488 -30.71 27.49 5.05
CA SER A 488 -31.16 26.32 5.80
C SER A 488 -30.77 26.32 7.28
N ILE A 489 -30.08 27.37 7.75
CA ILE A 489 -29.73 27.54 9.16
C ILE A 489 -30.91 28.20 9.89
N ASP A 490 -31.49 27.49 10.85
CA ASP A 490 -32.67 27.94 11.60
C ASP A 490 -32.41 29.13 12.55
N ASP A 491 -31.23 29.16 13.16
CA ASP A 491 -30.83 30.24 14.09
C ASP A 491 -30.49 31.52 13.32
N LYS A 492 -31.27 32.58 13.56
CA LYS A 492 -31.11 33.89 12.90
C LYS A 492 -29.80 34.60 13.26
N GLU A 493 -29.33 34.47 14.51
CA GLU A 493 -28.04 35.06 14.94
C GLU A 493 -26.90 34.33 14.23
N TYR A 494 -26.95 33.00 14.21
CA TYR A 494 -25.98 32.17 13.52
C TYR A 494 -25.99 32.44 12.00
N GLN A 495 -27.17 32.53 11.40
CA GLN A 495 -27.35 32.87 9.98
C GLN A 495 -26.76 34.24 9.64
N SER A 496 -26.95 35.25 10.50
CA SER A 496 -26.33 36.56 10.32
C SER A 496 -24.80 36.46 10.26
N MET A 497 -24.21 35.63 11.14
CA MET A 497 -22.77 35.41 11.15
C MET A 497 -22.26 34.67 9.92
N VAL A 498 -23.01 33.68 9.44
CA VAL A 498 -22.70 33.00 8.18
C VAL A 498 -22.79 33.95 6.99
N ARG A 499 -23.79 34.84 6.93
CA ARG A 499 -23.87 35.87 5.87
C ARG A 499 -22.68 36.84 5.90
N SER A 500 -22.24 37.24 7.09
CA SER A 500 -21.03 38.05 7.27
C SER A 500 -19.75 37.30 6.87
N ALA A 501 -19.72 35.98 7.00
CA ALA A 501 -18.61 35.17 6.50
C ALA A 501 -18.63 35.06 4.97
N ILE A 502 -19.81 34.89 4.36
CA ILE A 502 -19.97 34.80 2.90
C ILE A 502 -19.47 36.09 2.22
N SER A 503 -19.66 37.27 2.82
CA SER A 503 -19.11 38.52 2.26
C SER A 503 -17.58 38.62 2.29
N GLN A 504 -16.92 37.76 3.06
CA GLN A 504 -15.45 37.68 3.15
C GLN A 504 -14.88 36.58 2.25
N TYR A 505 -15.71 35.70 1.69
CA TYR A 505 -15.31 34.68 0.72
C TYR A 505 -15.05 35.32 -0.66
N PRO A 506 -14.03 34.87 -1.43
CA PRO A 506 -13.15 33.73 -1.20
C PRO A 506 -11.84 34.03 -0.46
N GLU A 507 -11.45 35.31 -0.33
CA GLU A 507 -10.14 35.70 0.24
C GLU A 507 -10.01 35.31 1.72
N GLY A 508 -11.09 35.47 2.50
CA GLY A 508 -11.17 35.14 3.92
C GLY A 508 -10.44 36.13 4.85
N ASN A 509 -10.66 35.97 6.15
CA ASN A 509 -10.00 36.67 7.24
C ASN A 509 -9.68 35.69 8.38
N GLU A 510 -8.41 35.31 8.50
CA GLU A 510 -7.96 34.28 9.44
C GLU A 510 -8.20 34.67 10.91
N ASP A 511 -7.93 35.92 11.28
CA ASP A 511 -8.13 36.40 12.66
C ASP A 511 -9.61 36.42 13.04
N TRP A 512 -10.47 36.77 12.09
CA TRP A 512 -11.92 36.72 12.30
C TRP A 512 -12.40 35.27 12.41
N ALA A 513 -11.97 34.40 11.50
CA ALA A 513 -12.31 32.99 11.52
C ALA A 513 -11.89 32.31 12.83
N ASN A 514 -10.68 32.60 13.34
CA ASN A 514 -10.19 32.07 14.62
C ASN A 514 -11.05 32.50 15.82
N ARG A 515 -11.53 33.74 15.85
CA ARG A 515 -12.46 34.21 16.89
C ARG A 515 -13.83 33.55 16.81
N MET A 516 -14.29 33.21 15.61
CA MET A 516 -15.60 32.60 15.40
C MET A 516 -15.61 31.07 15.55
N GLU A 517 -14.45 30.40 15.50
CA GLU A 517 -14.30 28.93 15.48
C GLU A 517 -15.07 28.22 16.61
N ALA A 518 -15.02 28.78 17.82
CA ALA A 518 -15.67 28.17 18.99
C ALA A 518 -17.21 28.26 18.92
N ARG A 519 -17.78 29.42 18.55
CA ARG A 519 -19.23 29.67 18.64
C ARG A 519 -19.97 29.47 17.31
N TYR A 520 -19.34 29.81 16.18
CA TYR A 520 -19.92 29.75 14.83
C TYR A 520 -19.00 29.00 13.86
N PRO A 521 -18.87 27.66 13.98
CA PRO A 521 -17.94 26.87 13.18
C PRO A 521 -18.13 27.02 11.65
N VAL A 522 -19.37 27.09 11.15
CA VAL A 522 -19.63 27.29 9.70
C VAL A 522 -19.19 28.69 9.25
N ALA A 523 -19.43 29.72 10.07
CA ALA A 523 -18.97 31.07 9.73
C ALA A 523 -17.44 31.15 9.72
N ALA A 524 -16.78 30.52 10.70
CA ALA A 524 -15.32 30.40 10.73
C ALA A 524 -14.77 29.64 9.51
N TRP A 525 -15.41 28.55 9.13
CA TRP A 525 -15.08 27.76 7.93
C TRP A 525 -15.09 28.62 6.66
N ILE A 526 -16.20 29.32 6.39
CA ILE A 526 -16.37 30.15 5.19
C ILE A 526 -15.38 31.32 5.16
N ALA A 527 -15.18 31.99 6.31
CA ALA A 527 -14.27 33.11 6.41
C ALA A 527 -12.78 32.70 6.45
N SER A 528 -12.45 31.41 6.45
CA SER A 528 -11.06 30.97 6.38
C SER A 528 -10.48 31.28 5.01
N PRO A 529 -9.25 31.82 4.91
CA PRO A 529 -8.50 31.84 3.67
C PRO A 529 -8.29 30.42 3.11
N PRO A 530 -8.13 30.25 1.78
CA PRO A 530 -8.00 28.94 1.15
C PRO A 530 -6.95 28.01 1.78
N ARG A 531 -5.79 28.55 2.18
CA ARG A 531 -4.68 27.77 2.77
C ARG A 531 -4.93 27.28 4.20
N SER A 532 -5.75 27.99 4.97
CA SER A 532 -6.07 27.60 6.35
C SER A 532 -7.36 26.78 6.47
N ARG A 533 -8.11 26.63 5.36
CA ARG A 533 -9.29 25.77 5.30
C ARG A 533 -8.95 24.35 5.70
N TRP A 534 -8.03 23.66 5.03
CA TRP A 534 -7.72 22.27 5.37
C TRP A 534 -7.40 22.04 6.87
N PRO A 535 -6.45 22.76 7.50
CA PRO A 535 -6.21 22.64 8.95
C PRO A 535 -7.42 22.97 9.82
N ARG A 536 -8.27 23.93 9.40
CA ARG A 536 -9.50 24.26 10.15
C ARG A 536 -10.55 23.17 9.99
N TRP A 537 -10.69 22.57 8.82
CA TRP A 537 -11.57 21.43 8.60
C TRP A 537 -11.20 20.27 9.53
N GLN A 538 -9.91 19.92 9.62
CA GLN A 538 -9.44 18.86 10.51
C GLN A 538 -9.86 19.08 11.99
N ARG A 539 -9.99 20.34 12.42
CA ARG A 539 -10.45 20.69 13.79
C ARG A 539 -11.97 20.77 13.92
N LEU A 540 -12.67 21.19 12.86
CA LEU A 540 -14.10 21.49 12.87
C LEU A 540 -14.99 20.40 12.24
N SER A 541 -14.42 19.38 11.59
CA SER A 541 -15.14 18.41 10.76
C SER A 541 -16.33 17.77 11.48
N SER A 542 -16.18 17.44 12.77
CA SER A 542 -17.25 16.85 13.61
C SER A 542 -18.42 17.80 13.91
N ARG A 543 -18.26 19.11 13.66
CA ARG A 543 -19.24 20.17 13.95
C ARG A 543 -19.76 20.86 12.68
N LEU A 544 -19.28 20.46 11.50
CA LEU A 544 -19.68 21.01 10.21
C LEU A 544 -20.61 20.04 9.50
N ASN A 545 -21.71 20.56 8.94
CA ASN A 545 -22.48 19.78 7.99
C ASN A 545 -21.61 19.51 6.74
N PRO A 546 -21.45 18.25 6.30
CA PRO A 546 -20.63 17.89 5.15
C PRO A 546 -20.95 18.62 3.83
N GLU A 547 -22.15 19.17 3.66
CA GLU A 547 -22.48 20.00 2.47
C GLU A 547 -21.57 21.23 2.33
N TRP A 548 -21.01 21.74 3.43
CA TRP A 548 -20.08 22.88 3.40
C TRP A 548 -18.71 22.55 2.82
N LEU A 549 -18.42 21.28 2.52
CA LEU A 549 -17.19 20.88 1.85
C LEU A 549 -17.09 21.39 0.41
N ILE A 550 -18.19 21.87 -0.17
CA ILE A 550 -18.22 22.42 -1.53
C ILE A 550 -17.24 23.58 -1.77
N ILE A 551 -16.84 24.30 -0.72
CA ILE A 551 -15.86 25.41 -0.80
C ILE A 551 -14.40 24.99 -0.58
N LEU A 552 -14.15 23.68 -0.37
CA LEU A 552 -12.80 23.19 -0.19
C LEU A 552 -12.03 23.32 -1.51
N ASP A 553 -10.95 24.09 -1.48
CA ASP A 553 -10.12 24.32 -2.65
C ASP A 553 -9.04 23.24 -2.78
N PHE A 554 -9.10 22.49 -3.88
CA PHE A 554 -8.18 21.41 -4.18
C PHE A 554 -6.75 21.92 -4.46
N ASP A 555 -6.58 23.17 -4.89
CA ASP A 555 -5.25 23.77 -5.12
C ASP A 555 -4.50 24.02 -3.78
N HIS A 556 -5.20 23.94 -2.64
CA HIS A 556 -4.66 24.12 -1.29
C HIS A 556 -4.91 22.92 -0.36
N LEU A 557 -5.52 21.86 -0.85
CA LEU A 557 -5.74 20.61 -0.13
C LEU A 557 -4.52 19.70 -0.29
N PRO A 558 -3.88 19.24 0.81
CA PRO A 558 -2.96 18.12 0.72
C PRO A 558 -3.70 16.89 0.20
N LEU A 559 -3.36 16.40 -0.99
CA LEU A 559 -4.16 15.37 -1.65
C LEU A 559 -4.12 14.03 -0.90
N GLU A 560 -3.17 13.83 0.02
CA GLU A 560 -3.18 12.71 0.96
C GLU A 560 -4.49 12.67 1.79
N GLY A 561 -5.04 13.84 2.12
CA GLY A 561 -6.28 14.00 2.88
C GLY A 561 -7.56 13.86 2.04
N LEU A 562 -7.44 13.74 0.71
CA LEU A 562 -8.60 13.70 -0.19
C LEU A 562 -9.56 12.55 0.14
N SER A 563 -9.01 11.38 0.49
CA SER A 563 -9.82 10.21 0.86
C SER A 563 -10.59 10.42 2.16
N GLU A 564 -10.08 11.23 3.10
CA GLU A 564 -10.73 11.56 4.36
C GLU A 564 -11.95 12.45 4.13
N VAL A 565 -11.79 13.48 3.29
CA VAL A 565 -12.89 14.40 2.95
C VAL A 565 -13.97 13.68 2.14
N ALA A 566 -13.56 12.87 1.15
CA ALA A 566 -14.48 12.13 0.31
C ALA A 566 -15.32 11.11 1.09
N ASP A 567 -14.82 10.61 2.23
CA ASP A 567 -15.53 9.63 3.05
C ASP A 567 -16.83 10.20 3.62
N VAL A 568 -16.78 11.45 4.09
CA VAL A 568 -17.90 12.15 4.71
C VAL A 568 -18.72 13.00 3.73
N ALA A 569 -18.19 13.33 2.56
CA ALA A 569 -18.84 14.20 1.60
C ALA A 569 -20.17 13.63 1.06
N PRO A 570 -21.23 14.44 0.92
CA PRO A 570 -22.47 14.03 0.27
C PRO A 570 -22.29 13.90 -1.25
N GLN A 571 -23.24 13.25 -1.93
CA GLN A 571 -23.14 12.98 -3.36
C GLN A 571 -23.02 14.27 -4.21
N SER A 572 -23.74 15.34 -3.84
CA SER A 572 -23.66 16.68 -4.44
C SER A 572 -22.22 17.21 -4.46
N VAL A 573 -21.53 17.14 -3.32
CA VAL A 573 -20.14 17.60 -3.17
C VAL A 573 -19.18 16.69 -3.93
N LEU A 574 -19.39 15.37 -3.92
CA LEU A 574 -18.54 14.42 -4.65
C LEU A 574 -18.57 14.65 -6.16
N GLU A 575 -19.66 15.18 -6.72
CA GLU A 575 -19.75 15.57 -8.12
C GLU A 575 -18.86 16.78 -8.44
N VAL A 576 -18.88 17.80 -7.59
CA VAL A 576 -17.96 18.96 -7.69
C VAL A 576 -16.50 18.51 -7.57
N PHE A 577 -16.22 17.67 -6.57
CA PHE A 577 -14.88 17.13 -6.34
C PHE A 577 -14.38 16.29 -7.52
N SER A 578 -15.25 15.55 -8.19
CA SER A 578 -14.87 14.74 -9.35
C SER A 578 -14.37 15.61 -10.52
N VAL A 579 -15.01 16.76 -10.75
CA VAL A 579 -14.60 17.72 -11.77
C VAL A 579 -13.24 18.35 -11.43
N GLU A 580 -13.07 18.86 -10.21
CA GLU A 580 -11.82 19.48 -9.79
C GLU A 580 -10.66 18.48 -9.73
N PHE A 581 -10.90 17.27 -9.22
CA PHE A 581 -9.86 16.24 -9.17
C PHE A 581 -9.46 15.78 -10.57
N THR A 582 -10.42 15.62 -11.49
CA THR A 582 -10.13 15.32 -12.90
C THR A 582 -9.30 16.43 -13.56
N ARG A 583 -9.60 17.70 -13.25
CA ARG A 583 -8.79 18.84 -13.72
C ARG A 583 -7.36 18.73 -13.22
N LEU A 584 -7.14 18.41 -11.94
CA LEU A 584 -5.80 18.24 -11.38
C LEU A 584 -5.04 17.08 -12.03
N LEU A 585 -5.66 15.91 -12.14
CA LEU A 585 -5.06 14.72 -12.77
C LEU A 585 -4.61 14.98 -14.21
N ARG A 586 -5.37 15.79 -14.96
CA ARG A 586 -5.04 16.15 -16.34
C ARG A 586 -3.98 17.24 -16.45
N THR A 587 -3.83 18.08 -15.42
CA THR A 587 -2.84 19.17 -15.39
C THR A 587 -1.47 18.65 -14.98
N ASP A 588 -1.42 17.78 -13.96
CA ASP A 588 -0.19 17.15 -13.47
C ASP A 588 -0.44 15.65 -13.24
N GLN A 589 0.23 14.82 -14.04
CA GLN A 589 0.14 13.35 -13.93
C GLN A 589 0.60 12.84 -12.56
N ASN A 590 1.42 13.61 -11.83
CA ASN A 590 1.90 13.24 -10.50
C ASN A 590 0.86 13.43 -9.39
N THR A 591 -0.25 14.12 -9.69
CA THR A 591 -1.42 14.23 -8.80
C THR A 591 -1.89 12.85 -8.32
N ALA A 592 -1.78 11.82 -9.17
CA ALA A 592 -2.11 10.44 -8.80
C ALA A 592 -1.19 9.88 -7.69
N LEU A 593 0.12 10.21 -7.70
CA LEU A 593 1.07 9.77 -6.66
C LEU A 593 0.72 10.39 -5.30
N LYS A 594 0.28 11.65 -5.33
CA LYS A 594 -0.03 12.43 -4.13
C LYS A 594 -1.35 11.99 -3.47
N SER A 595 -2.37 11.77 -4.29
CA SER A 595 -3.74 11.44 -3.87
C SER A 595 -3.97 9.97 -3.51
N ARG A 596 -3.10 9.05 -3.96
CA ARG A 596 -3.23 7.60 -3.72
C ARG A 596 -3.07 7.28 -2.22
N PRO A 597 -4.14 6.85 -1.51
CA PRO A 597 -4.09 6.69 -0.05
C PRO A 597 -3.39 5.40 0.38
N THR A 598 -2.62 5.42 1.46
CA THR A 598 -1.86 4.26 1.99
C THR A 598 -2.76 3.28 2.76
N ILE A 599 -3.73 2.65 2.08
CA ILE A 599 -4.73 1.73 2.68
C ILE A 599 -4.78 0.36 1.98
N ASP A 600 -5.01 -0.70 2.75
CA ASP A 600 -5.28 -2.05 2.22
C ASP A 600 -6.69 -2.11 1.61
N PRO A 601 -6.90 -2.72 0.43
CA PRO A 601 -8.24 -2.92 -0.14
C PRO A 601 -9.27 -3.57 0.80
N ARG A 602 -8.83 -4.41 1.75
CA ARG A 602 -9.72 -5.03 2.74
C ARG A 602 -10.28 -4.05 3.77
N ASN A 603 -9.58 -2.94 3.98
CA ASN A 603 -9.96 -1.87 4.90
C ASN A 603 -10.51 -0.66 4.14
N ALA A 604 -10.92 -0.83 2.88
CA ALA A 604 -11.43 0.25 2.05
C ALA A 604 -12.61 0.96 2.72
N THR A 605 -12.54 2.28 2.75
CA THR A 605 -13.61 3.19 3.16
C THR A 605 -14.37 3.73 1.95
N ARG A 606 -15.48 4.44 2.19
CA ARG A 606 -16.25 5.10 1.12
C ARG A 606 -15.37 6.11 0.38
N GLY A 607 -14.59 6.89 1.11
CA GLY A 607 -13.71 7.91 0.56
C GLY A 607 -12.55 7.33 -0.25
N SER A 608 -11.88 6.28 0.25
CA SER A 608 -10.84 5.59 -0.52
C SER A 608 -11.39 4.91 -1.78
N SER A 609 -12.60 4.35 -1.72
CA SER A 609 -13.31 3.79 -2.89
C SER A 609 -13.66 4.85 -3.92
N TRP A 610 -14.02 6.06 -3.47
CA TRP A 610 -14.22 7.20 -4.35
C TRP A 610 -12.92 7.62 -5.04
N VAL A 611 -11.81 7.77 -4.31
CA VAL A 611 -10.50 8.09 -4.92
C VAL A 611 -10.10 7.01 -5.94
N ALA A 612 -10.21 5.73 -5.58
CA ALA A 612 -9.93 4.61 -6.48
C ALA A 612 -10.80 4.66 -7.75
N SER A 613 -12.10 4.97 -7.60
CA SER A 613 -13.04 5.17 -8.72
C SER A 613 -12.60 6.30 -9.64
N GLN A 614 -12.16 7.44 -9.11
CA GLN A 614 -11.69 8.58 -9.90
C GLN A 614 -10.36 8.29 -10.62
N LEU A 615 -9.43 7.59 -9.98
CA LEU A 615 -8.18 7.15 -10.60
C LEU A 615 -8.43 6.17 -11.76
N LEU A 616 -9.32 5.19 -11.55
CA LEU A 616 -9.74 4.25 -12.61
C LEU A 616 -10.47 4.96 -13.76
N ALA A 617 -11.37 5.90 -13.45
CA ALA A 617 -12.10 6.67 -14.46
C ALA A 617 -11.16 7.52 -15.34
N ASN A 618 -9.99 7.88 -14.81
CA ASN A 618 -8.98 8.65 -15.51
C ASN A 618 -7.78 7.81 -15.97
N SER A 619 -7.89 6.47 -16.00
CA SER A 619 -6.80 5.55 -16.35
C SER A 619 -6.05 5.93 -17.63
N ALA A 620 -6.78 6.41 -18.65
CA ALA A 620 -6.23 6.83 -19.94
C ALA A 620 -5.26 8.03 -19.88
N TRP A 621 -5.36 8.86 -18.84
CA TRP A 621 -4.48 10.01 -18.65
C TRP A 621 -3.36 9.75 -17.64
N LEU A 622 -3.39 8.60 -16.96
CA LEU A 622 -2.38 8.24 -15.97
C LEU A 622 -1.19 7.53 -16.63
N PRO A 623 0.04 7.74 -16.12
CA PRO A 623 1.23 7.05 -16.63
C PRO A 623 1.10 5.53 -16.54
N GLU A 624 1.71 4.81 -17.48
CA GLU A 624 1.72 3.34 -17.51
C GLU A 624 2.25 2.71 -16.21
N SER A 625 3.16 3.39 -15.52
CA SER A 625 3.68 2.95 -14.21
C SER A 625 2.61 2.80 -13.12
N PHE A 626 1.41 3.36 -13.31
CA PHE A 626 0.28 3.22 -12.39
C PHE A 626 -0.67 2.07 -12.76
N HIS A 627 -0.60 1.56 -13.99
CA HIS A 627 -1.62 0.63 -14.50
C HIS A 627 -1.71 -0.66 -13.69
N ASP A 628 -0.57 -1.18 -13.23
CA ASP A 628 -0.53 -2.36 -12.35
C ASP A 628 -1.23 -2.06 -11.00
N ASP A 629 -0.97 -0.90 -10.38
CA ASP A 629 -1.64 -0.48 -9.13
C ASP A 629 -3.15 -0.26 -9.32
N LEU A 630 -3.58 0.29 -10.45
CA LEU A 630 -5.00 0.43 -10.78
C LEU A 630 -5.72 -0.93 -10.83
N ILE A 631 -5.08 -1.94 -11.42
CA ILE A 631 -5.66 -3.29 -11.52
C ILE A 631 -5.61 -4.01 -10.16
N GLU A 632 -4.50 -3.92 -9.45
CA GLU A 632 -4.27 -4.72 -8.26
C GLU A 632 -4.88 -4.14 -6.99
N TRP A 633 -4.86 -2.81 -6.85
CA TRP A 633 -5.39 -2.09 -5.70
C TRP A 633 -6.72 -1.39 -6.01
N SER A 634 -6.76 -0.48 -6.99
CA SER A 634 -7.94 0.39 -7.18
C SER A 634 -9.22 -0.41 -7.43
N LEU A 635 -9.14 -1.47 -8.24
CA LEU A 635 -10.26 -2.37 -8.49
C LEU A 635 -10.83 -2.97 -7.20
N GLY A 636 -9.95 -3.44 -6.30
CA GLY A 636 -10.36 -4.05 -5.04
C GLY A 636 -11.00 -3.05 -4.09
N VAL A 637 -10.44 -1.83 -4.02
CA VAL A 637 -10.92 -0.75 -3.15
C VAL A 637 -12.27 -0.23 -3.68
N TRP A 638 -12.35 0.10 -4.97
CA TRP A 638 -13.59 0.55 -5.60
C TRP A 638 -14.74 -0.45 -5.40
N LEU A 639 -14.49 -1.75 -5.58
CA LEU A 639 -15.52 -2.78 -5.43
C LEU A 639 -16.00 -3.00 -3.98
N ALA A 640 -15.24 -2.56 -2.97
CA ALA A 640 -15.66 -2.63 -1.58
C ALA A 640 -16.88 -1.71 -1.35
N HIS A 641 -16.74 -0.43 -1.68
CA HIS A 641 -17.79 0.60 -1.54
C HIS A 641 -17.94 1.44 -2.83
N PRO A 642 -18.52 0.90 -3.91
CA PRO A 642 -18.62 1.62 -5.18
C PRO A 642 -19.42 2.92 -5.03
N PRO A 643 -18.92 4.08 -5.53
CA PRO A 643 -19.70 5.30 -5.59
C PRO A 643 -20.88 5.17 -6.55
N ILE A 644 -22.01 5.84 -6.24
CA ILE A 644 -23.24 5.85 -7.06
C ILE A 644 -22.91 6.11 -8.54
N LYS A 645 -22.08 7.14 -8.78
CA LYS A 645 -21.57 7.53 -10.10
C LYS A 645 -20.29 6.76 -10.45
N SER A 646 -20.45 5.57 -11.04
CA SER A 646 -19.36 4.66 -11.37
C SER A 646 -19.24 4.33 -12.87
N ILE A 647 -20.08 4.91 -13.74
CA ILE A 647 -20.04 4.59 -15.17
C ILE A 647 -18.68 4.90 -15.82
N ASN A 648 -18.10 6.06 -15.51
CA ASN A 648 -16.79 6.48 -16.03
C ASN A 648 -15.67 5.55 -15.51
N THR A 649 -15.81 5.02 -14.29
CA THR A 649 -14.88 4.04 -13.73
C THR A 649 -14.89 2.74 -14.52
N ILE A 650 -16.07 2.25 -14.92
CA ILE A 650 -16.17 1.06 -15.77
C ILE A 650 -15.54 1.31 -17.14
N GLN A 651 -15.80 2.47 -17.75
CA GLN A 651 -15.21 2.84 -19.04
C GLN A 651 -13.67 2.89 -18.97
N GLY A 652 -13.13 3.53 -17.93
CA GLY A 652 -11.69 3.60 -17.70
C GLY A 652 -11.07 2.22 -17.43
N LEU A 653 -11.77 1.32 -16.75
CA LEU A 653 -11.32 -0.06 -16.55
C LEU A 653 -11.30 -0.88 -17.85
N VAL A 654 -12.35 -0.76 -18.68
CA VAL A 654 -12.40 -1.42 -20.00
C VAL A 654 -11.29 -0.90 -20.90
N TRP A 655 -11.04 0.41 -20.90
CA TRP A 655 -9.90 1.00 -21.60
C TRP A 655 -8.58 0.37 -21.11
N LEU A 656 -8.39 0.25 -19.80
CA LEU A 656 -7.18 -0.31 -19.19
C LEU A 656 -6.93 -1.77 -19.59
N PHE A 657 -7.98 -2.58 -19.72
CA PHE A 657 -7.87 -3.95 -20.24
C PHE A 657 -7.48 -3.97 -21.72
N SER A 658 -8.08 -3.10 -22.53
CA SER A 658 -7.74 -3.01 -23.95
C SER A 658 -6.31 -2.50 -24.22
N SER A 659 -5.74 -1.70 -23.30
CA SER A 659 -4.40 -1.14 -23.44
C SER A 659 -3.30 -1.99 -22.79
N SER A 660 -3.65 -2.92 -21.91
CA SER A 660 -2.68 -3.71 -21.15
C SER A 660 -2.48 -5.09 -21.76
N GLU A 661 -1.32 -5.31 -22.39
CA GLU A 661 -0.91 -6.65 -22.89
C GLU A 661 -0.79 -7.71 -21.77
N ARG A 662 -0.84 -7.30 -20.49
CA ARG A 662 -0.62 -8.16 -19.32
C ARG A 662 -1.90 -8.77 -18.76
N VAL A 663 -3.09 -8.30 -19.19
CA VAL A 663 -4.36 -8.85 -18.72
C VAL A 663 -4.79 -9.94 -19.70
N SER A 664 -4.71 -11.20 -19.27
CA SER A 664 -5.26 -12.30 -20.06
C SER A 664 -6.79 -12.21 -20.14
N GLU A 665 -7.37 -12.71 -21.23
CA GLU A 665 -8.83 -12.78 -21.42
C GLU A 665 -9.52 -13.47 -20.22
N ASP A 666 -8.94 -14.55 -19.68
CA ASP A 666 -9.45 -15.23 -18.49
C ASP A 666 -9.50 -14.32 -17.26
N LYS A 667 -8.48 -13.48 -17.07
CA LYS A 667 -8.39 -12.53 -15.94
C LYS A 667 -9.41 -11.42 -16.11
N GLU A 668 -9.57 -10.90 -17.32
CA GLU A 668 -10.61 -9.92 -17.65
C GLU A 668 -12.01 -10.46 -17.37
N ILE A 669 -12.35 -11.63 -17.91
CA ILE A 669 -13.65 -12.29 -17.68
C ILE A 669 -13.90 -12.51 -16.19
N SER A 670 -12.87 -12.93 -15.44
CA SER A 670 -12.96 -13.10 -13.98
C SER A 670 -13.29 -11.78 -13.27
N ILE A 671 -12.68 -10.67 -13.68
CA ILE A 671 -12.93 -9.35 -13.11
C ILE A 671 -14.34 -8.87 -13.46
N LEU A 672 -14.77 -8.98 -14.72
CA LEU A 672 -16.11 -8.60 -15.15
C LEU A 672 -17.19 -9.38 -14.40
N LYS A 673 -17.00 -10.69 -14.18
CA LYS A 673 -17.91 -11.51 -13.35
C LYS A 673 -18.01 -10.99 -11.92
N LYS A 674 -16.89 -10.56 -11.31
CA LYS A 674 -16.90 -9.95 -9.97
C LYS A 674 -17.67 -8.63 -9.95
N ILE A 675 -17.47 -7.78 -10.97
CA ILE A 675 -18.19 -6.51 -11.11
C ILE A 675 -19.70 -6.76 -11.25
N LEU A 676 -20.11 -7.67 -12.12
CA LEU A 676 -21.52 -8.05 -12.31
C LEU A 676 -22.14 -8.62 -11.03
N SER A 677 -21.40 -9.47 -10.30
CA SER A 677 -21.83 -10.00 -9.01
C SER A 677 -22.05 -8.89 -7.99
N LYS A 678 -21.10 -7.96 -7.84
CA LYS A 678 -21.25 -6.79 -6.94
C LYS A 678 -22.40 -5.88 -7.37
N ALA A 679 -22.49 -5.55 -8.66
CA ALA A 679 -23.56 -4.74 -9.23
C ALA A 679 -24.95 -5.34 -8.95
N SER A 680 -25.04 -6.68 -8.87
CA SER A 680 -26.30 -7.34 -8.56
C SER A 680 -26.85 -7.06 -7.15
N GLN A 681 -26.00 -6.59 -6.24
CA GLN A 681 -26.33 -6.30 -4.83
C GLN A 681 -26.59 -4.80 -4.59
N LEU A 682 -26.39 -3.95 -5.60
CA LEU A 682 -26.53 -2.50 -5.48
C LEU A 682 -27.95 -2.00 -5.81
N PRO A 683 -28.36 -0.84 -5.26
CA PRO A 683 -29.63 -0.18 -5.58
C PRO A 683 -29.82 0.11 -7.08
N LEU A 684 -31.08 0.27 -7.51
CA LEU A 684 -31.44 0.48 -8.92
C LEU A 684 -30.93 1.80 -9.51
N ASP A 685 -30.80 2.83 -8.68
CA ASP A 685 -30.29 4.17 -9.02
C ASP A 685 -28.77 4.23 -9.13
N HIS A 686 -28.07 3.13 -8.81
CA HIS A 686 -26.62 3.05 -8.92
C HIS A 686 -26.17 2.73 -10.35
N ASP A 687 -25.20 3.47 -10.89
CA ASP A 687 -24.73 3.34 -12.28
C ASP A 687 -24.29 1.90 -12.63
N MET A 688 -23.53 1.23 -11.75
CA MET A 688 -23.11 -0.16 -11.92
C MET A 688 -24.29 -1.12 -12.09
N ARG A 689 -25.39 -0.90 -11.34
CA ARG A 689 -26.60 -1.73 -11.44
C ARG A 689 -27.27 -1.50 -12.78
N SER A 690 -27.42 -0.25 -13.20
CA SER A 690 -27.96 0.10 -14.52
C SER A 690 -27.13 -0.50 -15.65
N TRP A 691 -25.79 -0.39 -15.56
CA TRP A 691 -24.86 -0.99 -16.52
C TRP A 691 -25.00 -2.52 -16.59
N ALA A 692 -25.05 -3.20 -15.45
CA ALA A 692 -25.19 -4.67 -15.39
C ALA A 692 -26.53 -5.16 -15.97
N ILE A 693 -27.60 -4.37 -15.83
CA ILE A 693 -28.90 -4.68 -16.47
C ILE A 693 -28.78 -4.54 -17.99
N LEU A 694 -28.18 -3.44 -18.47
CA LEU A 694 -28.01 -3.21 -19.90
C LEU A 694 -27.14 -4.28 -20.56
N ASP A 695 -26.04 -4.68 -19.90
CA ASP A 695 -25.16 -5.74 -20.39
C ASP A 695 -25.91 -7.08 -20.56
N ARG A 696 -26.81 -7.42 -19.63
CA ARG A 696 -27.67 -8.62 -19.72
C ARG A 696 -28.77 -8.51 -20.79
N VAL A 697 -29.15 -7.30 -21.18
CA VAL A 697 -30.17 -7.04 -22.20
C VAL A 697 -29.56 -6.98 -23.60
N THR A 698 -28.27 -6.70 -23.72
CA THR A 698 -27.51 -6.86 -24.98
C THR A 698 -27.05 -8.31 -25.12
N PRO A 699 -27.59 -9.13 -26.05
CA PRO A 699 -26.98 -10.40 -26.39
C PRO A 699 -25.64 -10.10 -27.08
N LYS A 700 -24.55 -10.09 -26.30
CA LYS A 700 -23.22 -10.22 -26.86
C LYS A 700 -22.94 -11.71 -27.02
N ASN A 701 -22.77 -12.12 -28.28
CA ASN A 701 -21.95 -13.26 -28.64
C ASN A 701 -20.62 -13.14 -27.87
N ILE A 702 -20.48 -13.91 -26.80
CA ILE A 702 -19.20 -14.27 -26.18
C ILE A 702 -18.90 -15.68 -26.64
#